data_AF-A0A7C1E6Q7-F1
#
_entry.id   AF-A0A7C1E6Q7-F1
#
_cell.length_a   1.000
_cell.length_b   1.000
_cell.length_c   1.000
_cell.angle_alpha   90.00
_cell.angle_beta   90.00
_cell.angle_gamma   90.00
#
_symmetry.space_group_name_H-M   'P 1'
#
loop_
_entity.id
_entity.type
_entity.pdbx_description
1 polymer ?
#
loop_
_entity_poly.entity_id
_entity_poly.type
_entity_poly.pdbx_seq_one_letter_code
_entity_poly.pdbx_strand_id
1 'polypeptide(L)'
;MVKVRIDGKEFDVPRENHMFSFFQENGLAVPGMCFQSEGDPYGACRLCLVEINGSIRAACTVRPSEDMEIETLSPTAVVMRRTALELMLSDHRGDCIAPCREGCPAHSDVQGYVALIAMGRYHEAVRLMKERYILPAVLGRVCPAFCEDECRRHLVDQPVAIRQAKRFAADYDLEHGPWMPDIPSATGKKVAVVGGGPAGLSCAYYLRVRGHAVTIFEAMQELGGMMRYGIPEYRLPKEVLDRDLATVTDIGIEVKTNCQVGKNVSLEQLQKEFDALFVATGAWACRKAGINGENLDGVMQGIDFLRQVSMGQKTALGRQVVVVGGGNTALDVARTALRLGAEVTLVYRRSMEEMPASKQEVKEAREEGVQFMFLTNPAAIHGSSKVEKVELVEMRHGEPDESGRRRPIPVEYSNFTVGADTVILAIGQYCDNTLLERLGLAASQGKIDVDDVTYTTNLEGVFAGGDAVLGPSTIIESIATGREAAIMIDLYLKDKLETAKSTLSDPVANLAITLHDEDITKALFSLRPYRQWKTVTEQDYAQVEHVPRVEGVFRSPSERTEDFQEVEKPLTELQVKKETQRCMSCGCLAGYDCRLRDYATLYGAQQDTYAGEQNTFTIDDSHPHVVLDNNKCVLCGQCITTTQQETGEGLLDFMARGFVTLVAPPVHQTLADVRGQFLGDLIDVCPTGAITERVALMKPGPWETTPVATICNGCGLGCEMNIETYGDLMVRASSKFPSWNNGHVCDRGRFERPWARRTVQPAVKTKRGVWKNITWGEATHIIWQHLENMAIVLTPEVTQEEAEFFKELAQLHRLPLGALVEQGVSTANYNDLLAAQRIQVQADVERYGYLKLLLRQVTRQGARLVDKDPDLLVVEAPDEPAEVPTLVLHRGVNETGLLTAGFQGVPTASHYLAVGHLAVPLDGYTVVLGTGDYADVRIPYPAWAEKEGTIINDLGMKLHLTQVRSSPVTRDDIRRLFNP
;
A
#
# COMPACT_ATOMS: atom_id res chain seq x y z
N MET A 1 -27.92 32.09 -16.24
CA MET A 1 -26.64 31.85 -16.93
C MET A 1 -25.99 33.18 -17.30
N VAL A 2 -24.66 33.22 -17.26
CA VAL A 2 -23.79 34.34 -17.66
C VAL A 2 -22.64 33.74 -18.45
N LYS A 3 -22.24 34.40 -19.54
CA LYS A 3 -21.09 33.96 -20.33
C LYS A 3 -19.80 34.43 -19.68
N VAL A 4 -18.92 33.48 -19.39
CA VAL A 4 -17.60 33.71 -18.80
C VAL A 4 -16.55 33.07 -19.71
N ARG A 5 -15.42 33.75 -19.92
CA ARG A 5 -14.28 33.18 -20.65
C ARG A 5 -13.26 32.62 -19.65
N ILE A 6 -12.93 31.35 -19.77
CA ILE A 6 -11.98 30.64 -18.90
C ILE A 6 -10.93 29.98 -19.78
N ASP A 7 -9.66 30.33 -19.58
CA ASP A 7 -8.51 29.84 -20.35
C ASP A 7 -8.75 29.93 -21.87
N GLY A 8 -9.33 31.06 -22.31
CA GLY A 8 -9.66 31.34 -23.71
C GLY A 8 -10.91 30.66 -24.27
N LYS A 9 -11.63 29.84 -23.48
CA LYS A 9 -12.89 29.18 -23.89
C LYS A 9 -14.11 29.83 -23.23
N GLU A 10 -15.23 29.91 -23.93
CA GLU A 10 -16.47 30.45 -23.38
C GLU A 10 -17.31 29.37 -22.70
N PHE A 11 -17.87 29.71 -21.54
CA PHE A 11 -18.73 28.85 -20.72
C PHE A 11 -19.98 29.60 -20.29
N ASP A 12 -21.12 28.90 -20.24
CA ASP A 12 -22.36 29.40 -19.65
C ASP A 12 -22.42 29.01 -18.16
N VAL A 13 -22.37 30.00 -17.26
CA VAL A 13 -22.28 29.78 -15.81
C VAL A 13 -23.57 30.26 -15.11
N PRO A 14 -24.20 29.47 -14.21
CA PRO A 14 -25.34 29.92 -13.42
C PRO A 14 -24.97 31.10 -12.49
N ARG A 15 -25.82 32.13 -12.37
CA ARG A 15 -25.50 33.37 -11.62
C ARG A 15 -25.31 33.14 -10.12
N GLU A 16 -26.01 32.13 -9.65
CA GLU A 16 -26.09 31.63 -8.29
C GLU A 16 -24.93 30.72 -7.91
N ASN A 17 -24.05 30.34 -8.84
CA ASN A 17 -22.88 29.51 -8.53
C ASN A 17 -21.70 30.39 -8.07
N HIS A 18 -20.85 29.80 -7.23
CA HIS A 18 -19.49 30.31 -7.03
C HIS A 18 -18.61 29.80 -8.17
N MET A 19 -17.64 30.60 -8.62
CA MET A 19 -16.76 30.18 -9.72
C MET A 19 -16.00 28.88 -9.39
N PHE A 20 -15.63 28.66 -8.13
CA PHE A 20 -14.99 27.41 -7.71
C PHE A 20 -15.89 26.18 -7.88
N SER A 21 -17.17 26.25 -7.48
CA SER A 21 -18.12 25.14 -7.69
C SER A 21 -18.24 24.81 -9.17
N PHE A 22 -18.35 25.84 -10.01
CA PHE A 22 -18.38 25.68 -11.46
C PHE A 22 -17.11 24.99 -12.00
N PHE A 23 -15.92 25.35 -11.49
CA PHE A 23 -14.67 24.69 -11.89
C PHE A 23 -14.68 23.21 -11.53
N GLN A 24 -15.10 22.84 -10.32
CA GLN A 24 -15.16 21.42 -9.92
C GLN A 24 -16.18 20.63 -10.76
N GLU A 25 -17.39 21.17 -10.95
CA GLU A 25 -18.47 20.54 -11.72
C GLU A 25 -18.10 20.29 -13.19
N ASN A 26 -17.22 21.12 -13.76
CA ASN A 26 -16.80 21.04 -15.16
C ASN A 26 -15.40 20.43 -15.34
N GLY A 27 -14.81 19.85 -14.29
CA GLY A 27 -13.50 19.20 -14.36
C GLY A 27 -12.33 20.15 -14.63
N LEU A 28 -12.47 21.44 -14.30
CA LEU A 28 -11.39 22.42 -14.40
C LEU A 28 -10.52 22.32 -13.15
N ALA A 29 -9.24 21.97 -13.33
CA ALA A 29 -8.30 21.59 -12.27
C ALA A 29 -7.79 22.77 -11.42
N VAL A 30 -8.71 23.48 -10.75
CA VAL A 30 -8.39 24.50 -9.75
C VAL A 30 -8.40 23.87 -8.35
N PRO A 31 -7.31 23.92 -7.57
CA PRO A 31 -7.23 23.25 -6.28
C PRO A 31 -8.02 24.01 -5.19
N GLY A 32 -8.43 23.32 -4.13
CA GLY A 32 -9.14 23.95 -3.01
C GLY A 32 -9.40 23.01 -1.84
N MET A 33 -8.91 23.33 -0.63
CA MET A 33 -9.04 22.46 0.56
C MET A 33 -10.10 22.89 1.57
N CYS A 34 -10.65 24.11 1.50
CA CYS A 34 -11.56 24.65 2.53
C CYS A 34 -13.04 24.69 2.10
N PHE A 35 -13.38 24.12 0.94
CA PHE A 35 -14.74 24.15 0.39
C PHE A 35 -14.92 22.97 -0.58
N GLN A 36 -16.03 22.22 -0.47
CA GLN A 36 -16.29 21.04 -1.33
C GLN A 36 -17.55 21.15 -2.19
N SER A 37 -18.68 21.68 -1.69
CA SER A 37 -19.88 21.82 -2.53
C SER A 37 -21.00 22.64 -1.89
N GLU A 38 -21.27 22.47 -0.59
CA GLU A 38 -22.39 23.13 0.09
C GLU A 38 -21.95 24.18 1.12
N GLY A 39 -22.78 25.20 1.31
CA GLY A 39 -22.55 26.28 2.27
C GLY A 39 -21.72 27.45 1.74
N ASP A 40 -21.45 28.41 2.63
CA ASP A 40 -20.63 29.57 2.30
C ASP A 40 -19.13 29.22 2.42
N PRO A 41 -18.31 29.55 1.41
CA PRO A 41 -16.91 29.18 1.43
C PRO A 41 -16.13 29.95 2.50
N TYR A 42 -15.36 29.23 3.32
CA TYR A 42 -14.48 29.82 4.32
C TYR A 42 -13.39 30.71 3.70
N GLY A 43 -12.89 30.32 2.52
CA GLY A 43 -11.96 31.10 1.71
C GLY A 43 -10.53 31.24 2.26
N ALA A 44 -10.19 30.57 3.36
CA ALA A 44 -8.89 30.75 4.02
C ALA A 44 -7.73 30.01 3.35
N CYS A 45 -7.97 28.89 2.65
CA CYS A 45 -6.86 28.09 2.10
C CYS A 45 -6.11 28.77 0.93
N ARG A 46 -6.75 29.72 0.23
CA ARG A 46 -6.17 30.43 -0.93
C ARG A 46 -5.60 29.54 -2.05
N LEU A 47 -6.00 28.27 -2.14
CA LEU A 47 -5.58 27.41 -3.26
C LEU A 47 -6.40 27.68 -4.53
N CYS A 48 -7.64 28.14 -4.40
CA CYS A 48 -8.51 28.44 -5.55
C CYS A 48 -8.24 29.82 -6.18
N LEU A 49 -7.05 30.40 -5.97
CA LEU A 49 -6.68 31.70 -6.53
C LEU A 49 -6.57 31.61 -8.05
N VAL A 50 -7.33 32.41 -8.78
CA VAL A 50 -7.28 32.54 -10.24
C VAL A 50 -7.08 34.00 -10.62
N GLU A 51 -6.57 34.25 -11.81
CA GLU A 51 -6.47 35.61 -12.34
C GLU A 51 -7.75 35.96 -13.08
N ILE A 52 -8.41 37.05 -12.68
CA ILE A 52 -9.65 37.54 -13.29
C ILE A 52 -9.42 38.97 -13.75
N ASN A 53 -9.48 39.21 -15.07
CA ASN A 53 -9.25 40.52 -15.68
C ASN A 53 -7.97 41.20 -15.16
N GLY A 54 -6.87 40.45 -15.03
CA GLY A 54 -5.57 40.95 -14.55
C GLY A 54 -5.42 41.07 -13.03
N SER A 55 -6.38 40.59 -12.24
CA SER A 55 -6.35 40.63 -10.77
C SER A 55 -6.55 39.25 -10.14
N ILE A 56 -5.69 38.90 -9.18
CA ILE A 56 -5.81 37.62 -8.46
C ILE A 56 -6.98 37.64 -7.46
N ARG A 57 -7.87 36.66 -7.57
CA ARG A 57 -9.03 36.49 -6.67
C ARG A 57 -9.26 35.03 -6.32
N ALA A 58 -9.80 34.78 -5.14
CA ALA A 58 -10.21 33.44 -4.73
C ALA A 58 -11.52 33.06 -5.42
N ALA A 59 -11.50 32.03 -6.27
CA ALA A 59 -12.66 31.61 -7.06
C ALA A 59 -13.86 31.22 -6.19
N CYS A 60 -13.63 30.75 -4.97
CA CYS A 60 -14.71 30.40 -4.05
C CYS A 60 -15.51 31.63 -3.61
N THR A 61 -14.94 32.84 -3.58
CA THR A 61 -15.68 34.05 -3.16
C THR A 61 -16.24 34.88 -4.31
N VAL A 62 -16.10 34.41 -5.56
CA VAL A 62 -16.47 35.18 -6.76
C VAL A 62 -17.73 34.59 -7.38
N ARG A 63 -18.68 35.48 -7.72
CA ARG A 63 -19.88 35.19 -8.53
C ARG A 63 -19.59 35.52 -10.00
N PRO A 64 -20.16 34.79 -10.95
CA PRO A 64 -19.97 35.09 -12.37
C PRO A 64 -20.59 36.45 -12.74
N SER A 65 -19.89 37.20 -13.58
CA SER A 65 -20.35 38.48 -14.15
C SER A 65 -20.11 38.51 -15.65
N GLU A 66 -20.86 39.35 -16.35
CA GLU A 66 -20.58 39.68 -17.76
C GLU A 66 -19.12 40.18 -17.87
N ASP A 67 -18.46 39.91 -18.99
CA ASP A 67 -17.07 40.32 -19.29
C ASP A 67 -15.98 39.76 -18.36
N MET A 68 -16.24 38.62 -17.71
CA MET A 68 -15.25 37.93 -16.89
C MET A 68 -14.33 37.07 -17.76
N GLU A 69 -13.04 37.38 -17.76
CA GLU A 69 -11.96 36.57 -18.36
C GLU A 69 -11.07 36.02 -17.25
N ILE A 70 -10.96 34.70 -17.19
CA ILE A 70 -10.28 33.97 -16.13
C ILE A 70 -9.11 33.18 -16.73
N GLU A 71 -7.94 33.32 -16.13
CA GLU A 71 -6.81 32.43 -16.33
C GLU A 71 -6.59 31.59 -15.07
N THR A 72 -6.72 30.27 -15.21
CA THR A 72 -6.64 29.35 -14.08
C THR A 72 -5.20 28.99 -13.71
N LEU A 73 -4.26 29.14 -14.64
CA LEU A 73 -2.84 28.80 -14.50
C LEU A 73 -1.91 29.97 -14.81
N SER A 74 -2.34 31.22 -14.57
CA SER A 74 -1.45 32.37 -14.73
C SER A 74 -0.21 32.24 -13.84
N PRO A 75 0.98 32.72 -14.26
CA PRO A 75 2.21 32.60 -13.46
C PRO A 75 2.06 33.15 -12.03
N THR A 76 1.35 34.27 -11.89
CA THR A 76 1.06 34.89 -10.60
C THR A 76 0.18 33.98 -9.74
N ALA A 77 -0.88 33.40 -10.31
CA ALA A 77 -1.76 32.49 -9.59
C ALA A 77 -1.00 31.25 -9.08
N VAL A 78 -0.17 30.63 -9.93
CA VAL A 78 0.62 29.45 -9.58
C VAL A 78 1.59 29.75 -8.43
N VAL A 79 2.33 30.87 -8.50
CA VAL A 79 3.25 31.27 -7.42
C VAL A 79 2.50 31.52 -6.11
N MET A 80 1.37 32.23 -6.15
CA MET A 80 0.59 32.50 -4.94
C MET A 80 -0.01 31.23 -4.32
N ARG A 81 -0.43 30.27 -5.13
CA ARG A 81 -0.89 28.95 -4.65
C ARG A 81 0.25 28.17 -3.99
N ARG A 82 1.45 28.16 -4.60
CA ARG A 82 2.64 27.55 -3.99
C ARG A 82 2.97 28.20 -2.65
N THR A 83 3.01 29.53 -2.58
CA THR A 83 3.25 30.24 -1.32
C THR A 83 2.20 29.90 -0.25
N ALA A 84 0.93 29.77 -0.62
CA ALA A 84 -0.11 29.35 0.31
C ALA A 84 0.13 27.92 0.85
N LEU A 85 0.58 26.99 -0.01
CA LEU A 85 0.97 25.64 0.41
C LEU A 85 2.18 25.65 1.35
N GLU A 86 3.24 26.40 1.01
CA GLU A 86 4.46 26.48 1.81
C GLU A 86 4.18 27.06 3.21
N LEU A 87 3.28 28.04 3.33
CA LEU A 87 2.84 28.58 4.62
C LEU A 87 1.99 27.60 5.44
N MET A 88 1.22 26.71 4.79
CA MET A 88 0.52 25.64 5.52
C MET A 88 1.49 24.55 5.96
N LEU A 89 2.45 24.22 5.09
CA LEU A 89 3.46 23.21 5.36
C LEU A 89 4.41 23.66 6.47
N SER A 90 4.72 24.95 6.61
CA SER A 90 5.67 25.44 7.61
C SER A 90 5.30 25.03 9.04
N ASP A 91 4.00 24.90 9.37
CA ASP A 91 3.50 24.47 10.69
C ASP A 91 3.03 23.00 10.73
N HIS A 92 3.02 22.30 9.59
CA HIS A 92 2.57 20.90 9.52
C HIS A 92 3.65 19.94 10.06
N ARG A 93 3.36 19.27 11.18
CA ARG A 93 4.32 18.39 11.90
C ARG A 93 4.03 16.89 11.71
N GLY A 94 3.22 16.49 10.72
CA GLY A 94 2.96 15.08 10.40
C GLY A 94 3.94 14.45 9.41
N ASP A 95 4.26 13.16 9.56
CA ASP A 95 5.04 12.42 8.57
C ASP A 95 4.19 12.04 7.35
N CYS A 96 4.56 12.55 6.17
CA CYS A 96 3.82 12.24 4.95
C CYS A 96 3.95 10.78 4.54
N ILE A 97 5.10 10.16 4.84
CA ILE A 97 5.42 8.75 4.58
C ILE A 97 6.26 8.19 5.73
N ALA A 98 6.20 6.88 5.95
CA ALA A 98 6.99 6.23 6.99
C ALA A 98 8.50 6.33 6.68
N PRO A 99 9.38 6.63 7.65
CA PRO A 99 10.83 6.71 7.43
C PRO A 99 11.45 5.43 6.86
N CYS A 100 10.93 4.26 7.26
CA CYS A 100 11.37 2.97 6.71
C CYS A 100 11.03 2.79 5.22
N ARG A 101 9.99 3.45 4.70
CA ARG A 101 9.69 3.52 3.26
C ARG A 101 10.71 4.39 2.54
N GLU A 102 11.14 5.50 3.15
CA GLU A 102 12.18 6.33 2.55
C GLU A 102 13.53 5.62 2.51
N GLY A 103 13.94 5.02 3.63
CA GLY A 103 15.22 4.31 3.72
C GLY A 103 15.32 3.12 2.77
N CYS A 104 14.18 2.57 2.31
CA CYS A 104 14.20 1.55 1.26
C CYS A 104 14.51 2.18 -0.11
N PRO A 105 15.58 1.75 -0.83
CA PRO A 105 15.90 2.31 -2.15
C PRO A 105 14.81 2.13 -3.21
N ALA A 106 13.93 1.13 -3.04
CA ALA A 106 12.77 0.94 -3.92
C ALA A 106 11.51 1.70 -3.47
N HIS A 107 11.58 2.41 -2.33
CA HIS A 107 10.47 3.12 -1.69
C HIS A 107 9.23 2.27 -1.44
N SER A 108 9.44 1.03 -0.98
CA SER A 108 8.39 0.08 -0.65
C SER A 108 7.57 0.50 0.56
N ASP A 109 6.27 0.19 0.55
CA ASP A 109 5.37 0.44 1.68
C ASP A 109 5.59 -0.54 2.85
N VAL A 110 6.67 -0.31 3.60
CA VAL A 110 7.07 -1.13 4.73
C VAL A 110 6.02 -1.18 5.83
N GLN A 111 5.40 -0.04 6.13
CA GLN A 111 4.34 0.03 7.13
C GLN A 111 3.14 -0.81 6.71
N GLY A 112 2.71 -0.68 5.45
CA GLY A 112 1.57 -1.42 4.89
C GLY A 112 1.78 -2.93 4.89
N TYR A 113 2.91 -3.44 4.41
CA TYR A 113 3.13 -4.89 4.37
C TYR A 113 3.40 -5.49 5.75
N VAL A 114 4.02 -4.75 6.68
CA VAL A 114 4.19 -5.21 8.07
C VAL A 114 2.84 -5.32 8.78
N ALA A 115 1.90 -4.41 8.48
CA ALA A 115 0.52 -4.48 8.96
C ALA A 115 -0.21 -5.72 8.43
N LEU A 116 -0.07 -6.05 7.15
CA LEU A 116 -0.65 -7.26 6.56
C LEU A 116 -0.06 -8.54 7.17
N ILE A 117 1.26 -8.60 7.39
CA ILE A 117 1.92 -9.75 8.04
C ILE A 117 1.44 -9.93 9.49
N ALA A 118 1.25 -8.84 10.24
CA ALA A 118 0.72 -8.89 11.61
C ALA A 118 -0.68 -9.54 11.66
N MET A 119 -1.47 -9.39 10.59
CA MET A 119 -2.81 -9.95 10.44
C MET A 119 -2.83 -11.34 9.77
N GLY A 120 -1.69 -11.91 9.40
CA GLY A 120 -1.61 -13.20 8.71
C GLY A 120 -1.92 -13.16 7.21
N ARG A 121 -1.98 -11.96 6.61
CA ARG A 121 -2.28 -11.75 5.18
C ARG A 121 -1.01 -11.73 4.33
N TYR A 122 -0.38 -12.89 4.20
CA TYR A 122 0.95 -13.02 3.62
C TYR A 122 0.99 -12.82 2.11
N HIS A 123 0.01 -13.35 1.37
CA HIS A 123 -0.11 -13.15 -0.08
C HIS A 123 -0.29 -11.68 -0.43
N GLU A 124 -1.13 -10.96 0.31
CA GLU A 124 -1.37 -9.53 0.09
C GLU A 124 -0.16 -8.68 0.51
N ALA A 125 0.57 -9.10 1.54
CA ALA A 125 1.84 -8.48 1.89
C ALA A 125 2.85 -8.61 0.73
N VAL A 126 2.97 -9.79 0.11
CA VAL A 126 3.84 -10.03 -1.05
C VAL A 126 3.38 -9.25 -2.29
N ARG A 127 2.06 -9.20 -2.56
CA ARG A 127 1.49 -8.33 -3.60
C ARG A 127 1.92 -6.88 -3.42
N LEU A 128 1.78 -6.33 -2.21
CA LEU A 128 2.17 -4.95 -1.90
C LEU A 128 3.67 -4.70 -2.10
N MET A 129 4.51 -5.67 -1.74
CA MET A 129 5.95 -5.61 -2.00
C MET A 129 6.25 -5.54 -3.51
N LYS A 130 5.54 -6.34 -4.32
CA LYS A 130 5.70 -6.43 -5.78
C LYS A 130 5.31 -5.17 -6.55
N GLU A 131 4.62 -4.22 -5.93
CA GLU A 131 4.43 -2.87 -6.50
C GLU A 131 5.74 -2.08 -6.63
N ARG A 132 6.74 -2.41 -5.81
CA ARG A 132 8.01 -1.66 -5.70
C ARG A 132 9.26 -2.51 -5.93
N TYR A 133 9.25 -3.81 -5.63
CA TYR A 133 10.35 -4.73 -5.97
C TYR A 133 9.89 -6.17 -6.22
N ILE A 134 10.64 -6.92 -7.02
CA ILE A 134 10.19 -8.18 -7.61
C ILE A 134 10.58 -9.48 -6.89
N LEU A 135 11.57 -9.45 -5.97
CA LEU A 135 12.17 -10.66 -5.38
C LEU A 135 12.14 -10.63 -3.84
N PRO A 136 10.95 -10.74 -3.22
CA PRO A 136 10.80 -10.65 -1.77
C PRO A 136 11.52 -11.78 -1.02
N ALA A 137 11.57 -13.01 -1.54
CA ALA A 137 12.20 -14.13 -0.85
C ALA A 137 13.73 -14.02 -0.87
N VAL A 138 14.30 -13.55 -1.99
CA VAL A 138 15.72 -13.19 -2.08
C VAL A 138 16.04 -12.04 -1.12
N LEU A 139 15.28 -10.93 -1.19
CA LEU A 139 15.54 -9.75 -0.35
C LEU A 139 15.32 -10.02 1.14
N GLY A 140 14.46 -10.97 1.51
CA GLY A 140 14.31 -11.44 2.89
C GLY A 140 15.58 -12.11 3.46
N ARG A 141 16.53 -12.51 2.61
CA ARG A 141 17.78 -13.16 3.02
C ARG A 141 18.98 -12.23 2.98
N VAL A 142 19.13 -11.49 1.87
CA VAL A 142 20.38 -10.80 1.57
C VAL A 142 20.28 -9.27 1.58
N CYS A 143 19.09 -8.70 1.81
CA CYS A 143 18.95 -7.25 1.92
C CYS A 143 19.75 -6.74 3.13
N PRO A 144 20.49 -5.61 2.98
CA PRO A 144 21.13 -4.92 4.11
C PRO A 144 20.14 -4.34 5.12
N ALA A 145 18.85 -4.26 4.77
CA ALA A 145 17.77 -3.77 5.61
C ALA A 145 17.86 -2.28 5.97
N PHE A 146 18.15 -1.41 5.00
CA PHE A 146 18.14 0.05 5.13
C PHE A 146 16.88 0.61 5.83
N CYS A 147 15.73 -0.03 5.61
CA CYS A 147 14.47 0.32 6.26
C CYS A 147 14.48 0.12 7.79
N GLU A 148 15.33 -0.77 8.30
CA GLU A 148 15.54 -0.99 9.74
C GLU A 148 16.48 0.06 10.35
N ASP A 149 17.44 0.60 9.58
CA ASP A 149 18.31 1.70 10.01
C ASP A 149 17.48 2.97 10.27
N GLU A 150 16.53 3.27 9.38
CA GLU A 150 15.61 4.40 9.50
C GLU A 150 14.39 4.13 10.42
N CYS A 151 14.32 2.97 11.07
CA CYS A 151 13.16 2.61 11.87
C CYS A 151 13.10 3.44 13.16
N ARG A 152 12.05 4.26 13.31
CA ARG A 152 11.86 5.09 14.51
C ARG A 152 11.80 4.36 15.84
N ARG A 153 11.61 3.04 15.82
CA ARG A 153 11.61 2.26 17.04
C ARG A 153 12.98 2.24 17.75
N HIS A 154 14.05 2.66 17.08
CA HIS A 154 15.35 2.98 17.71
C HIS A 154 15.25 4.01 18.84
N LEU A 155 14.22 4.88 18.83
CA LEU A 155 13.96 5.86 19.89
C LEU A 155 13.26 5.27 21.12
N VAL A 156 12.92 3.97 21.07
CA VAL A 156 12.26 3.23 22.15
C VAL A 156 13.13 2.03 22.52
N ASP A 157 13.34 1.10 21.58
CA ASP A 157 14.18 -0.07 21.79
C ASP A 157 14.94 -0.46 20.51
N GLN A 158 14.82 -1.72 20.05
CA GLN A 158 15.42 -2.19 18.81
C GLN A 158 14.44 -2.09 17.64
N PRO A 159 14.94 -1.88 16.41
CA PRO A 159 14.10 -1.75 15.22
C PRO A 159 13.31 -3.03 14.97
N VAL A 160 12.20 -2.89 14.25
CA VAL A 160 11.39 -4.05 13.82
C VAL A 160 12.22 -4.91 12.88
N ALA A 161 12.16 -6.23 13.02
CA ALA A 161 12.84 -7.20 12.16
C ALA A 161 12.16 -7.32 10.78
N ILE A 162 12.17 -6.22 10.03
CA ILE A 162 11.48 -6.06 8.74
C ILE A 162 12.01 -7.08 7.71
N ARG A 163 13.32 -7.33 7.68
CA ARG A 163 13.92 -8.31 6.76
C ARG A 163 13.43 -9.72 7.05
N GLN A 164 13.42 -10.13 8.32
CA GLN A 164 12.94 -11.44 8.73
C GLN A 164 11.42 -11.59 8.52
N ALA A 165 10.65 -10.54 8.77
CA ALA A 165 9.22 -10.54 8.51
C ALA A 165 8.90 -10.70 7.02
N LYS A 166 9.64 -9.97 6.16
CA LYS A 166 9.58 -10.11 4.71
C LYS A 166 9.91 -11.54 4.26
N ARG A 167 11.00 -12.11 4.79
CA ARG A 167 11.41 -13.48 4.48
C ARG A 167 10.29 -14.47 4.77
N PHE A 168 9.71 -14.41 5.96
CA PHE A 168 8.62 -15.30 6.34
C PHE A 168 7.44 -15.20 5.37
N ALA A 169 6.96 -13.98 5.09
CA ALA A 169 5.82 -13.78 4.22
C ALA A 169 6.08 -14.29 2.79
N ALA A 170 7.29 -14.05 2.27
CA ALA A 170 7.71 -14.50 0.95
C ALA A 170 7.87 -16.02 0.86
N ASP A 171 8.48 -16.64 1.87
CA ASP A 171 8.63 -18.10 1.93
C ASP A 171 7.25 -18.78 2.02
N TYR A 172 6.33 -18.23 2.84
CA TYR A 172 4.94 -18.70 2.92
C TYR A 172 4.21 -18.60 1.57
N ASP A 173 4.33 -17.46 0.88
CA ASP A 173 3.70 -17.23 -0.43
C ASP A 173 4.21 -18.24 -1.49
N LEU A 174 5.53 -18.45 -1.55
CA LEU A 174 6.12 -19.45 -2.46
C LEU A 174 5.65 -20.88 -2.17
N GLU A 175 5.36 -21.23 -0.92
CA GLU A 175 4.90 -22.56 -0.50
C GLU A 175 3.40 -22.78 -0.71
N HIS A 176 2.58 -21.73 -0.68
CA HIS A 176 1.11 -21.81 -0.71
C HIS A 176 0.49 -21.35 -2.04
N GLY A 177 1.29 -21.32 -3.11
CA GLY A 177 0.89 -20.77 -4.40
C GLY A 177 1.24 -19.30 -4.47
N PRO A 178 2.34 -18.94 -5.16
CA PRO A 178 2.84 -17.58 -5.15
C PRO A 178 1.85 -16.61 -5.77
N TRP A 179 1.75 -15.41 -5.20
CA TRP A 179 0.96 -14.36 -5.82
C TRP A 179 1.56 -13.95 -7.18
N MET A 180 0.71 -13.90 -8.19
CA MET A 180 1.03 -13.51 -9.56
C MET A 180 0.20 -12.31 -10.00
N PRO A 181 0.77 -11.33 -10.71
CA PRO A 181 0.03 -10.18 -11.22
C PRO A 181 -0.88 -10.57 -12.39
N ASP A 182 -2.00 -9.86 -12.52
CA ASP A 182 -2.79 -9.89 -13.75
C ASP A 182 -2.03 -9.16 -14.87
N ILE A 183 -2.02 -9.76 -16.06
CA ILE A 183 -1.33 -9.18 -17.21
C ILE A 183 -2.35 -8.56 -18.17
N PRO A 184 -2.24 -7.25 -18.46
CA PRO A 184 -3.17 -6.57 -19.36
C PRO A 184 -3.00 -7.04 -20.81
N SER A 185 -3.95 -6.61 -21.66
CA SER A 185 -3.89 -6.85 -23.10
C SER A 185 -2.57 -6.36 -23.71
N ALA A 186 -2.07 -7.08 -24.71
CA ALA A 186 -0.80 -6.75 -25.35
C ALA A 186 -0.84 -5.35 -25.98
N THR A 187 0.18 -4.53 -25.70
CA THR A 187 0.34 -3.18 -26.27
C THR A 187 0.79 -3.22 -27.73
N GLY A 188 1.29 -4.37 -28.20
CA GLY A 188 1.92 -4.54 -29.50
C GLY A 188 3.39 -4.12 -29.56
N LYS A 189 3.94 -3.55 -28.48
CA LYS A 189 5.34 -3.13 -28.38
C LYS A 189 6.23 -4.25 -27.84
N LYS A 190 7.47 -4.30 -28.32
CA LYS A 190 8.49 -5.30 -27.96
C LYS A 190 9.70 -4.63 -27.34
N VAL A 191 10.15 -5.13 -26.20
CA VAL A 191 11.34 -4.64 -25.50
C VAL A 191 12.36 -5.76 -25.30
N ALA A 192 13.62 -5.48 -25.62
CA ALA A 192 14.74 -6.38 -25.34
C ALA A 192 15.48 -5.95 -24.07
N VAL A 193 15.71 -6.90 -23.16
CA VAL A 193 16.45 -6.68 -21.92
C VAL A 193 17.76 -7.45 -21.98
N VAL A 194 18.90 -6.76 -21.88
CA VAL A 194 20.24 -7.34 -21.92
C VAL A 194 20.76 -7.55 -20.50
N GLY A 195 20.78 -8.80 -20.05
CA GLY A 195 21.19 -9.22 -18.70
C GLY A 195 20.00 -9.66 -17.85
N GLY A 196 20.07 -10.89 -17.33
CA GLY A 196 19.09 -11.53 -16.46
C GLY A 196 19.36 -11.37 -14.96
N GLY A 197 20.04 -10.29 -14.57
CA GLY A 197 20.29 -9.92 -13.17
C GLY A 197 19.14 -9.12 -12.54
N PRO A 198 19.28 -8.63 -11.30
CA PRO A 198 18.19 -7.97 -10.57
C PRO A 198 17.54 -6.79 -11.32
N ALA A 199 18.35 -5.92 -11.92
CA ALA A 199 17.85 -4.77 -12.68
C ALA A 199 17.11 -5.18 -13.96
N GLY A 200 17.67 -6.12 -14.72
CA GLY A 200 17.04 -6.62 -15.95
C GLY A 200 15.72 -7.35 -15.68
N LEU A 201 15.70 -8.22 -14.67
CA LEU A 201 14.48 -8.89 -14.21
C LEU A 201 13.41 -7.90 -13.75
N SER A 202 13.80 -6.87 -13.00
CA SER A 202 12.89 -5.81 -12.54
C SER A 202 12.28 -5.05 -13.72
N CYS A 203 13.13 -4.61 -14.66
CA CYS A 203 12.67 -3.90 -15.85
C CYS A 203 11.71 -4.78 -16.68
N ALA A 204 12.09 -6.04 -16.90
CA ALA A 204 11.29 -6.98 -17.67
C ALA A 204 9.92 -7.25 -17.03
N TYR A 205 9.88 -7.46 -15.71
CA TYR A 205 8.63 -7.62 -14.95
C TYR A 205 7.72 -6.41 -15.12
N TYR A 206 8.24 -5.20 -14.83
CA TYR A 206 7.44 -3.99 -14.82
C TYR A 206 6.97 -3.55 -16.21
N LEU A 207 7.68 -3.92 -17.28
CA LEU A 207 7.21 -3.75 -18.65
C LEU A 207 6.15 -4.80 -19.02
N ARG A 208 6.32 -6.05 -18.57
CA ARG A 208 5.37 -7.12 -18.85
C ARG A 208 4.02 -6.87 -18.20
N VAL A 209 3.97 -6.42 -16.94
CA VAL A 209 2.74 -6.02 -16.24
C VAL A 209 2.07 -4.77 -16.83
N ARG A 210 2.75 -4.04 -17.71
CA ARG A 210 2.18 -2.95 -18.53
C ARG A 210 1.69 -3.42 -19.90
N GLY A 211 1.80 -4.71 -20.20
CA GLY A 211 1.29 -5.33 -21.42
C GLY A 211 2.30 -5.41 -22.57
N HIS A 212 3.54 -4.97 -22.38
CA HIS A 212 4.59 -5.08 -23.40
C HIS A 212 5.08 -6.53 -23.53
N ALA A 213 5.51 -6.91 -24.73
CA ALA A 213 6.22 -8.17 -24.96
C ALA A 213 7.71 -7.97 -24.62
N VAL A 214 8.28 -8.86 -23.82
CA VAL A 214 9.66 -8.70 -23.32
C VAL A 214 10.47 -9.97 -23.56
N THR A 215 11.69 -9.80 -24.07
CA THR A 215 12.67 -10.87 -24.21
C THR A 215 13.95 -10.51 -23.45
N ILE A 216 14.37 -11.36 -22.52
CA ILE A 216 15.64 -11.24 -21.78
C ILE A 216 16.73 -12.03 -22.52
N PHE A 217 17.86 -11.38 -22.78
CA PHE A 217 19.08 -11.98 -23.31
C PHE A 217 20.11 -12.10 -22.20
N GLU A 218 20.42 -13.33 -21.78
CA GLU A 218 21.35 -13.64 -20.69
C GLU A 218 22.58 -14.36 -21.24
N ALA A 219 23.77 -13.87 -20.89
CA ALA A 219 25.04 -14.44 -21.35
C ALA A 219 25.35 -15.80 -20.70
N MET A 220 24.93 -15.98 -19.44
CA MET A 220 25.14 -17.18 -18.65
C MET A 220 24.08 -18.25 -18.95
N GLN A 221 24.27 -19.46 -18.39
CA GLN A 221 23.37 -20.58 -18.58
C GLN A 221 22.01 -20.38 -17.91
N GLU A 222 21.98 -19.68 -16.78
CA GLU A 222 20.79 -19.44 -15.95
C GLU A 222 20.71 -17.97 -15.51
N LEU A 223 19.48 -17.51 -15.23
CA LEU A 223 19.18 -16.16 -14.75
C LEU A 223 19.65 -15.92 -13.30
N GLY A 224 19.62 -14.67 -12.87
CA GLY A 224 19.88 -14.25 -11.50
C GLY A 224 21.17 -13.44 -11.32
N GLY A 225 22.04 -13.38 -12.32
CA GLY A 225 23.28 -12.61 -12.28
C GLY A 225 24.09 -12.88 -11.00
N MET A 226 24.56 -11.83 -10.33
CA MET A 226 25.34 -11.97 -9.08
C MET A 226 24.58 -12.65 -7.94
N MET A 227 23.24 -12.71 -7.94
CA MET A 227 22.48 -13.49 -6.96
C MET A 227 22.74 -14.99 -7.13
N ARG A 228 22.88 -15.46 -8.37
CA ARG A 228 23.20 -16.86 -8.67
C ARG A 228 24.69 -17.13 -8.56
N TYR A 229 25.51 -16.32 -9.23
CA TYR A 229 26.92 -16.63 -9.45
C TYR A 229 27.88 -15.98 -8.43
N GLY A 230 27.40 -15.04 -7.62
CA GLY A 230 28.19 -14.34 -6.61
C GLY A 230 27.82 -14.74 -5.19
N ILE A 231 26.53 -14.76 -4.85
CA ILE A 231 26.08 -15.04 -3.48
C ILE A 231 26.13 -16.56 -3.20
N PRO A 232 26.81 -17.02 -2.13
CA PRO A 232 26.89 -18.44 -1.80
C PRO A 232 25.55 -19.08 -1.41
N GLU A 233 25.46 -20.40 -1.61
CA GLU A 233 24.28 -21.22 -1.29
C GLU A 233 23.81 -21.10 0.16
N TYR A 234 24.76 -21.00 1.12
CA TYR A 234 24.45 -20.90 2.55
C TYR A 234 23.79 -19.56 2.96
N ARG A 235 23.81 -18.55 2.08
CA ARG A 235 23.12 -17.25 2.25
C ARG A 235 21.89 -17.15 1.38
N LEU A 236 21.97 -17.64 0.15
CA LEU A 236 20.87 -17.61 -0.81
C LEU A 236 20.80 -18.94 -1.54
N PRO A 237 19.97 -19.87 -1.03
CA PRO A 237 19.75 -21.17 -1.67
C PRO A 237 19.27 -21.01 -3.11
N LYS A 238 19.84 -21.75 -4.07
CA LYS A 238 19.47 -21.60 -5.49
C LYS A 238 18.05 -22.04 -5.76
N GLU A 239 17.56 -23.04 -5.03
CA GLU A 239 16.15 -23.47 -5.12
C GLU A 239 15.17 -22.34 -4.75
N VAL A 240 15.48 -21.54 -3.72
CA VAL A 240 14.65 -20.38 -3.36
C VAL A 240 14.77 -19.30 -4.43
N LEU A 241 15.98 -19.04 -4.93
CA LEU A 241 16.20 -18.10 -6.03
C LEU A 241 15.38 -18.50 -7.26
N ASP A 242 15.43 -19.76 -7.68
CA ASP A 242 14.68 -20.29 -8.83
C ASP A 242 13.18 -20.08 -8.67
N ARG A 243 12.63 -20.40 -7.49
CA ARG A 243 11.20 -20.19 -7.20
C ARG A 243 10.81 -18.71 -7.23
N ASP A 244 11.62 -17.82 -6.64
CA ASP A 244 11.34 -16.37 -6.64
C ASP A 244 11.43 -15.79 -8.07
N LEU A 245 12.43 -16.23 -8.86
CA LEU A 245 12.61 -15.87 -10.28
C LEU A 245 11.47 -16.37 -11.17
N ALA A 246 10.92 -17.56 -10.88
CA ALA A 246 9.76 -18.09 -11.60
C ALA A 246 8.56 -17.16 -11.48
N THR A 247 8.33 -16.56 -10.29
CA THR A 247 7.25 -15.57 -10.10
C THR A 247 7.39 -14.30 -10.94
N VAL A 248 8.59 -14.06 -11.49
CA VAL A 248 8.90 -12.94 -12.37
C VAL A 248 8.83 -13.33 -13.84
N THR A 249 9.22 -14.55 -14.19
CA THR A 249 9.37 -14.98 -15.60
C THR A 249 8.13 -15.67 -16.15
N ASP A 250 7.38 -16.39 -15.30
CA ASP A 250 6.20 -17.17 -15.68
C ASP A 250 4.97 -16.31 -16.08
N ILE A 251 5.07 -14.99 -15.96
CA ILE A 251 4.07 -14.04 -16.49
C ILE A 251 4.18 -13.81 -18.02
N GLY A 252 4.93 -14.66 -18.71
CA GLY A 252 5.10 -14.64 -20.17
C GLY A 252 6.27 -13.78 -20.64
N ILE A 253 7.37 -13.75 -19.89
CA ILE A 253 8.64 -13.16 -20.33
C ILE A 253 9.45 -14.21 -21.09
N GLU A 254 9.89 -13.90 -22.30
CA GLU A 254 10.77 -14.80 -23.05
C GLU A 254 12.20 -14.68 -22.53
N VAL A 255 12.90 -15.80 -22.40
CA VAL A 255 14.28 -15.83 -21.88
C VAL A 255 15.19 -16.59 -22.85
N LYS A 256 16.29 -15.95 -23.25
CA LYS A 256 17.35 -16.50 -24.10
C LYS A 256 18.67 -16.52 -23.34
N THR A 257 18.98 -17.64 -22.69
CA THR A 257 20.25 -17.87 -22.01
C THR A 257 21.37 -18.26 -22.99
N ASN A 258 22.61 -18.26 -22.52
CA ASN A 258 23.81 -18.51 -23.34
C ASN A 258 23.93 -17.56 -24.56
N CYS A 259 23.34 -16.36 -24.46
CA CYS A 259 23.29 -15.38 -25.52
C CYS A 259 23.93 -14.07 -25.05
N GLN A 260 25.23 -13.92 -25.30
CA GLN A 260 25.96 -12.70 -24.98
C GLN A 260 25.76 -11.65 -26.09
N VAL A 261 25.06 -10.57 -25.76
CA VAL A 261 24.92 -9.41 -26.66
C VAL A 261 26.29 -8.74 -26.84
N GLY A 262 26.61 -8.37 -28.08
CA GLY A 262 27.95 -7.95 -28.53
C GLY A 262 28.84 -9.10 -29.01
N LYS A 263 28.40 -10.37 -28.88
CA LYS A 263 29.12 -11.55 -29.41
C LYS A 263 28.21 -12.47 -30.24
N ASN A 264 27.10 -12.92 -29.65
CA ASN A 264 26.13 -13.81 -30.30
C ASN A 264 25.14 -13.03 -31.18
N VAL A 265 24.69 -11.87 -30.70
CA VAL A 265 23.80 -10.92 -31.37
C VAL A 265 24.34 -9.51 -31.11
N SER A 266 24.30 -8.62 -32.10
CA SER A 266 24.75 -7.23 -31.91
C SER A 266 23.65 -6.34 -31.33
N LEU A 267 24.02 -5.24 -30.68
CA LEU A 267 23.03 -4.31 -30.11
C LEU A 267 22.20 -3.65 -31.24
N GLU A 268 22.83 -3.36 -32.38
CA GLU A 268 22.19 -2.76 -33.55
C GLU A 268 21.19 -3.70 -34.22
N GLN A 269 21.40 -5.02 -34.14
CA GLN A 269 20.40 -6.00 -34.57
C GLN A 269 19.17 -5.94 -33.68
N LEU A 270 19.37 -5.91 -32.36
CA LEU A 270 18.26 -5.80 -31.40
C LEU A 270 17.49 -4.48 -31.57
N GLN A 271 18.17 -3.36 -31.81
CA GLN A 271 17.51 -2.06 -32.08
C GLN A 271 16.63 -2.07 -33.34
N LYS A 272 16.85 -2.98 -34.28
CA LYS A 272 15.97 -3.12 -35.47
C LYS A 272 14.78 -4.04 -35.23
N GLU A 273 14.88 -4.95 -34.26
CA GLU A 273 13.87 -5.97 -33.99
C GLU A 273 12.91 -5.59 -32.85
N PHE A 274 13.34 -4.70 -31.95
CA PHE A 274 12.62 -4.27 -30.76
C PHE A 274 12.41 -2.75 -30.76
N ASP A 275 11.32 -2.30 -30.16
CA ASP A 275 10.96 -0.88 -30.09
C ASP A 275 11.80 -0.13 -29.04
N ALA A 276 12.30 -0.82 -28.01
CA ALA A 276 13.19 -0.27 -27.00
C ALA A 276 14.12 -1.35 -26.41
N LEU A 277 15.26 -0.93 -25.87
CA LEU A 277 16.25 -1.80 -25.23
C LEU A 277 16.59 -1.32 -23.83
N PHE A 278 16.81 -2.26 -22.91
CA PHE A 278 17.34 -1.99 -21.58
C PHE A 278 18.61 -2.81 -21.32
N VAL A 279 19.71 -2.13 -20.95
CA VAL A 279 21.03 -2.74 -20.73
C VAL A 279 21.35 -2.81 -19.25
N ALA A 280 21.48 -4.04 -18.73
CA ALA A 280 21.72 -4.35 -17.32
C ALA A 280 22.80 -5.43 -17.16
N THR A 281 23.95 -5.23 -17.81
CA THR A 281 25.04 -6.22 -17.87
C THR A 281 25.76 -6.42 -16.53
N GLY A 282 25.65 -5.47 -15.59
CA GLY A 282 26.30 -5.51 -14.28
C GLY A 282 27.83 -5.37 -14.32
N ALA A 283 28.46 -5.43 -13.14
CA ALA A 283 29.89 -5.21 -12.95
C ALA A 283 30.65 -6.53 -12.69
N TRP A 284 30.89 -7.33 -13.75
CA TRP A 284 31.51 -8.67 -13.61
C TRP A 284 33.03 -8.67 -13.51
N ALA A 285 33.71 -7.59 -13.91
CA ALA A 285 35.16 -7.57 -13.98
C ALA A 285 35.78 -7.29 -12.60
N CYS A 286 36.88 -7.97 -12.27
CA CYS A 286 37.58 -7.83 -10.99
C CYS A 286 38.78 -6.89 -11.10
N ARG A 287 38.97 -6.02 -10.11
CA ARG A 287 40.15 -5.14 -10.05
C ARG A 287 41.41 -5.96 -9.77
N LYS A 288 42.49 -5.62 -10.48
CA LYS A 288 43.83 -6.17 -10.23
C LYS A 288 44.50 -5.42 -9.08
N ALA A 289 45.36 -6.13 -8.34
CA ALA A 289 46.09 -5.55 -7.20
C ALA A 289 47.27 -4.69 -7.66
N GLY A 290 47.82 -4.94 -8.85
CA GLY A 290 48.96 -4.23 -9.40
C GLY A 290 50.28 -4.53 -8.67
N ILE A 291 50.37 -5.71 -8.05
CA ILE A 291 51.53 -6.14 -7.25
C ILE A 291 52.32 -7.23 -7.97
N ASN A 292 53.61 -7.36 -7.63
CA ASN A 292 54.42 -8.44 -8.18
C ASN A 292 53.87 -9.82 -7.75
N GLY A 293 53.88 -10.78 -8.67
CA GLY A 293 53.37 -12.14 -8.44
C GLY A 293 51.85 -12.32 -8.55
N GLU A 294 51.08 -11.29 -8.95
CA GLU A 294 49.62 -11.39 -9.08
C GLU A 294 49.12 -12.36 -10.18
N ASN A 295 50.01 -12.83 -11.06
CA ASN A 295 49.70 -13.79 -12.12
C ASN A 295 50.28 -15.19 -11.85
N LEU A 296 50.77 -15.46 -10.63
CA LEU A 296 51.25 -16.80 -10.25
C LEU A 296 50.09 -17.80 -10.18
N ASP A 297 50.38 -19.09 -10.42
CA ASP A 297 49.42 -20.16 -10.19
C ASP A 297 49.03 -20.23 -8.71
N GLY A 298 47.74 -20.36 -8.40
CA GLY A 298 47.19 -20.21 -7.07
C GLY A 298 46.75 -18.78 -6.69
N VAL A 299 46.89 -17.78 -7.56
CA VAL A 299 46.21 -16.47 -7.41
C VAL A 299 44.88 -16.49 -8.16
N MET A 300 43.78 -16.18 -7.47
CA MET A 300 42.43 -16.18 -8.02
C MET A 300 41.72 -14.85 -7.78
N GLN A 301 40.74 -14.54 -8.60
CA GLN A 301 39.81 -13.43 -8.37
C GLN A 301 38.59 -13.92 -7.58
N GLY A 302 38.11 -13.12 -6.64
CA GLY A 302 37.03 -13.50 -5.72
C GLY A 302 35.73 -13.89 -6.44
N ILE A 303 35.31 -13.11 -7.45
CA ILE A 303 34.08 -13.41 -8.20
C ILE A 303 34.24 -14.66 -9.06
N ASP A 304 35.40 -14.86 -9.69
CA ASP A 304 35.65 -16.07 -10.47
C ASP A 304 35.62 -17.31 -9.57
N PHE A 305 36.20 -17.23 -8.37
CA PHE A 305 36.15 -18.31 -7.37
C PHE A 305 34.70 -18.62 -6.96
N LEU A 306 33.93 -17.61 -6.54
CA LEU A 306 32.53 -17.80 -6.13
C LEU A 306 31.66 -18.33 -7.27
N ARG A 307 31.89 -17.86 -8.50
CA ARG A 307 31.20 -18.36 -9.70
C ARG A 307 31.52 -19.83 -9.95
N GLN A 308 32.80 -20.22 -9.91
CA GLN A 308 33.21 -21.62 -10.10
C GLN A 308 32.55 -22.53 -9.07
N VAL A 309 32.58 -22.14 -7.79
CA VAL A 309 31.94 -22.91 -6.70
C VAL A 309 30.43 -23.02 -6.93
N SER A 310 29.76 -21.91 -7.28
CA SER A 310 28.31 -21.88 -7.53
C SER A 310 27.92 -22.74 -8.73
N MET A 311 28.79 -22.91 -9.71
CA MET A 311 28.61 -23.79 -10.87
C MET A 311 28.99 -25.25 -10.60
N GLY A 312 29.34 -25.61 -9.35
CA GLY A 312 29.78 -26.96 -8.99
C GLY A 312 31.14 -27.35 -9.59
N GLN A 313 31.93 -26.38 -10.04
CA GLN A 313 33.25 -26.63 -10.62
C GLN A 313 34.28 -26.86 -9.51
N LYS A 314 35.23 -27.77 -9.76
CA LYS A 314 36.34 -27.99 -8.83
C LYS A 314 37.29 -26.79 -8.87
N THR A 315 37.47 -26.15 -7.72
CA THR A 315 38.46 -25.09 -7.52
C THR A 315 39.78 -25.68 -7.06
N ALA A 316 40.90 -25.17 -7.56
CA ALA A 316 42.25 -25.58 -7.14
C ALA A 316 42.64 -24.89 -5.82
N LEU A 317 41.81 -25.03 -4.80
CA LEU A 317 42.00 -24.39 -3.50
C LEU A 317 43.06 -25.14 -2.68
N GLY A 318 44.09 -24.43 -2.22
CA GLY A 318 45.10 -24.95 -1.30
C GLY A 318 44.61 -25.02 0.15
N ARG A 319 45.48 -25.48 1.07
CA ARG A 319 45.12 -25.59 2.49
C ARG A 319 45.21 -24.24 3.20
N GLN A 320 46.23 -23.44 2.90
CA GLN A 320 46.40 -22.09 3.47
C GLN A 320 45.97 -21.02 2.47
N VAL A 321 44.86 -20.34 2.76
CA VAL A 321 44.24 -19.37 1.87
C VAL A 321 44.32 -17.96 2.46
N VAL A 322 44.86 -17.02 1.69
CA VAL A 322 44.83 -15.59 2.01
C VAL A 322 43.77 -14.89 1.15
N VAL A 323 42.77 -14.29 1.78
CA VAL A 323 41.73 -13.50 1.12
C VAL A 323 42.03 -12.02 1.31
N VAL A 324 42.12 -11.25 0.23
CA VAL A 324 42.43 -9.81 0.29
C VAL A 324 41.16 -9.02 0.02
N GLY A 325 40.68 -8.26 1.01
CA GLY A 325 39.48 -7.43 0.88
C GLY A 325 38.73 -7.26 2.20
N GLY A 326 37.69 -6.43 2.20
CA GLY A 326 36.85 -6.20 3.39
C GLY A 326 35.37 -5.96 3.11
N GLY A 327 34.91 -6.17 1.87
CA GLY A 327 33.49 -6.11 1.53
C GLY A 327 32.78 -7.45 1.72
N ASN A 328 31.48 -7.47 1.48
CA ASN A 328 30.67 -8.70 1.57
C ASN A 328 31.25 -9.82 0.68
N THR A 329 31.71 -9.51 -0.53
CA THR A 329 32.41 -10.48 -1.40
C THR A 329 33.62 -11.12 -0.72
N ALA A 330 34.40 -10.38 0.05
CA ALA A 330 35.57 -10.93 0.73
C ALA A 330 35.15 -11.89 1.86
N LEU A 331 34.06 -11.59 2.57
CA LEU A 331 33.50 -12.50 3.57
C LEU A 331 32.90 -13.74 2.93
N ASP A 332 32.18 -13.61 1.82
CA ASP A 332 31.61 -14.74 1.07
C ASP A 332 32.71 -15.67 0.55
N VAL A 333 33.79 -15.11 -0.02
CA VAL A 333 34.98 -15.87 -0.42
C VAL A 333 35.58 -16.60 0.78
N ALA A 334 35.82 -15.90 1.89
CA ALA A 334 36.46 -16.47 3.07
C ALA A 334 35.65 -17.63 3.67
N ARG A 335 34.34 -17.41 3.87
CA ARG A 335 33.42 -18.40 4.45
C ARG A 335 33.16 -19.57 3.51
N THR A 336 33.19 -19.35 2.20
CA THR A 336 33.13 -20.42 1.19
C THR A 336 34.41 -21.26 1.20
N ALA A 337 35.59 -20.62 1.26
CA ALA A 337 36.87 -21.34 1.34
C ALA A 337 36.98 -22.19 2.62
N LEU A 338 36.48 -21.68 3.76
CA LEU A 338 36.39 -22.48 5.00
C LEU A 338 35.56 -23.75 4.83
N ARG A 339 34.38 -23.65 4.20
CA ARG A 339 33.50 -24.80 3.91
C ARG A 339 34.10 -25.82 2.94
N LEU A 340 35.07 -25.40 2.14
CA LEU A 340 35.86 -26.28 1.28
C LEU A 340 37.08 -26.88 2.01
N GLY A 341 37.23 -26.65 3.32
CA GLY A 341 38.26 -27.26 4.17
C GLY A 341 39.58 -26.47 4.26
N ALA A 342 39.61 -25.21 3.81
CA ALA A 342 40.80 -24.37 3.90
C ALA A 342 40.94 -23.69 5.28
N GLU A 343 42.17 -23.34 5.64
CA GLU A 343 42.50 -22.39 6.71
C GLU A 343 42.60 -21.00 6.10
N VAL A 344 41.74 -20.09 6.56
CA VAL A 344 41.53 -18.80 5.89
C VAL A 344 42.02 -17.64 6.75
N THR A 345 42.91 -16.83 6.15
CA THR A 345 43.33 -15.53 6.68
C THR A 345 42.80 -14.41 5.78
N LEU A 346 41.97 -13.54 6.32
CA LEU A 346 41.45 -12.36 5.63
C LEU A 346 42.30 -11.13 5.96
N VAL A 347 42.91 -10.56 4.92
CA VAL A 347 43.77 -9.38 4.98
C VAL A 347 42.98 -8.15 4.55
N TYR A 348 42.91 -7.15 5.43
CA TYR A 348 42.23 -5.90 5.17
C TYR A 348 43.10 -4.68 5.52
N ARG A 349 43.22 -3.76 4.56
CA ARG A 349 44.09 -2.59 4.67
C ARG A 349 43.63 -1.52 5.67
N ARG A 350 42.43 -1.63 6.22
CA ARG A 350 41.88 -0.71 7.24
C ARG A 350 41.50 -1.48 8.51
N SER A 351 40.96 -0.79 9.51
CA SER A 351 40.48 -1.44 10.72
C SER A 351 39.11 -2.10 10.51
N MET A 352 38.62 -2.78 11.55
CA MET A 352 37.28 -3.36 11.55
C MET A 352 36.19 -2.28 11.46
N GLU A 353 36.43 -1.08 12.00
CA GLU A 353 35.44 0.00 12.02
C GLU A 353 35.13 0.55 10.62
N GLU A 354 36.14 0.60 9.73
CA GLU A 354 35.95 1.03 8.34
C GLU A 354 35.56 -0.09 7.37
N MET A 355 35.37 -1.32 7.88
CA MET A 355 35.03 -2.48 7.05
C MET A 355 33.61 -2.29 6.48
N PRO A 356 33.44 -2.30 5.14
CA PRO A 356 32.13 -2.08 4.52
C PRO A 356 31.17 -3.27 4.61
N ALA A 357 31.64 -4.43 5.05
CA ALA A 357 30.79 -5.62 5.20
C ALA A 357 29.86 -5.53 6.41
N SER A 358 28.77 -6.30 6.39
CA SER A 358 27.81 -6.36 7.50
C SER A 358 28.49 -6.77 8.81
N LYS A 359 28.25 -6.02 9.89
CA LYS A 359 28.78 -6.31 11.23
C LYS A 359 28.43 -7.73 11.69
N GLN A 360 27.22 -8.18 11.38
CA GLN A 360 26.74 -9.53 11.69
C GLN A 360 27.55 -10.59 10.93
N GLU A 361 27.81 -10.39 9.63
CA GLU A 361 28.59 -11.34 8.83
C GLU A 361 30.06 -11.38 9.25
N VAL A 362 30.64 -10.25 9.66
CA VAL A 362 32.00 -10.22 10.24
C VAL A 362 32.07 -11.04 11.52
N LYS A 363 31.05 -10.92 12.39
CA LYS A 363 30.93 -11.71 13.62
C LYS A 363 30.82 -13.20 13.30
N GLU A 364 29.94 -13.58 12.38
CA GLU A 364 29.76 -14.97 11.95
C GLU A 364 31.04 -15.56 11.34
N ALA A 365 31.74 -14.80 10.50
CA ALA A 365 33.00 -15.25 9.91
C ALA A 365 34.08 -15.53 10.97
N ARG A 366 34.16 -14.70 12.02
CA ARG A 366 35.06 -14.95 13.16
C ARG A 366 34.66 -16.19 13.96
N GLU A 367 33.38 -16.36 14.22
CA GLU A 367 32.84 -17.54 14.91
C GLU A 367 33.11 -18.83 14.13
N GLU A 368 33.07 -18.78 12.79
CA GLU A 368 33.40 -19.89 11.88
C GLU A 368 34.92 -20.17 11.78
N GLY A 369 35.78 -19.30 12.32
CA GLY A 369 37.23 -19.51 12.39
C GLY A 369 38.08 -18.71 11.40
N VAL A 370 37.51 -17.76 10.64
CA VAL A 370 38.30 -16.85 9.79
C VAL A 370 39.25 -16.02 10.64
N GLN A 371 40.54 -16.06 10.32
CA GLN A 371 41.55 -15.20 10.95
C GLN A 371 41.57 -13.84 10.25
N PHE A 372 41.58 -12.75 11.02
CA PHE A 372 41.57 -11.39 10.46
C PHE A 372 42.90 -10.68 10.70
N MET A 373 43.46 -10.12 9.64
CA MET A 373 44.62 -9.23 9.68
C MET A 373 44.21 -7.84 9.21
N PHE A 374 43.86 -6.99 10.17
CA PHE A 374 43.52 -5.59 9.91
C PHE A 374 44.77 -4.75 9.74
N LEU A 375 44.59 -3.54 9.20
CA LEU A 375 45.68 -2.59 8.98
C LEU A 375 46.86 -3.26 8.25
N THR A 376 46.55 -4.13 7.30
CA THR A 376 47.53 -4.95 6.60
C THR A 376 47.18 -4.99 5.12
N ASN A 377 48.16 -4.80 4.25
CA ASN A 377 47.96 -4.80 2.80
C ASN A 377 49.03 -5.66 2.11
N PRO A 378 48.70 -6.41 1.04
CA PRO A 378 49.71 -7.12 0.28
C PRO A 378 50.62 -6.15 -0.49
N ALA A 379 51.93 -6.39 -0.41
CA ALA A 379 52.97 -5.68 -1.15
C ALA A 379 53.48 -6.48 -2.35
N ALA A 380 53.63 -7.80 -2.19
CA ALA A 380 54.02 -8.73 -3.26
C ALA A 380 53.56 -10.16 -2.95
N ILE A 381 53.43 -10.99 -3.98
CA ILE A 381 53.17 -12.42 -3.86
C ILE A 381 54.42 -13.14 -4.40
N HIS A 382 54.96 -14.08 -3.63
CA HIS A 382 56.20 -14.78 -3.98
C HIS A 382 55.94 -16.26 -4.21
N GLY A 383 56.62 -16.79 -5.23
CA GLY A 383 56.52 -18.19 -5.62
C GLY A 383 57.41 -18.50 -6.82
N SER A 384 57.83 -19.75 -6.96
CA SER A 384 58.64 -20.22 -8.09
C SER A 384 57.81 -20.40 -9.37
N SER A 385 56.70 -21.13 -9.26
CA SER A 385 55.71 -21.39 -10.32
C SER A 385 54.27 -21.23 -9.82
N LYS A 386 54.06 -21.52 -8.53
CA LYS A 386 52.83 -21.32 -7.78
C LYS A 386 53.09 -20.46 -6.55
N VAL A 387 52.04 -19.90 -5.96
CA VAL A 387 52.15 -19.14 -4.70
C VAL A 387 52.73 -20.01 -3.59
N GLU A 388 53.66 -19.43 -2.83
CA GLU A 388 54.25 -20.03 -1.62
C GLU A 388 54.10 -19.11 -0.39
N LYS A 389 54.17 -17.78 -0.60
CA LYS A 389 54.04 -16.79 0.47
C LYS A 389 53.55 -15.44 -0.06
N VAL A 390 52.86 -14.69 0.79
CA VAL A 390 52.44 -13.31 0.54
C VAL A 390 53.26 -12.39 1.42
N GLU A 391 53.88 -11.38 0.82
CA GLU A 391 54.51 -10.27 1.53
C GLU A 391 53.44 -9.21 1.84
N LEU A 392 53.32 -8.89 3.11
CA LEU A 392 52.36 -7.95 3.67
C LEU A 392 53.11 -6.76 4.26
N VAL A 393 52.47 -5.59 4.24
CA VAL A 393 52.94 -4.36 4.88
C VAL A 393 51.89 -3.89 5.89
N GLU A 394 52.35 -3.41 7.05
CA GLU A 394 51.47 -2.80 8.04
C GLU A 394 51.00 -1.42 7.56
N MET A 395 49.77 -1.08 7.91
CA MET A 395 49.13 0.18 7.59
C MET A 395 48.85 0.96 8.87
N ARG A 396 48.92 2.28 8.80
CA ARG A 396 48.43 3.18 9.85
C ARG A 396 47.34 4.08 9.30
N HIS A 397 46.50 4.60 10.18
CA HIS A 397 45.48 5.56 9.81
C HIS A 397 46.09 6.91 9.43
N GLY A 398 45.73 7.40 8.26
CA GLY A 398 45.81 8.81 7.87
C GLY A 398 44.46 9.50 8.00
N GLU A 399 44.37 10.69 7.41
CA GLU A 399 43.13 11.46 7.35
C GLU A 399 42.01 10.70 6.62
N PRO A 400 40.74 10.94 6.99
CA PRO A 400 39.58 10.43 6.26
C PRO A 400 39.62 10.76 4.75
N ASP A 401 39.16 9.83 3.92
CA ASP A 401 38.86 10.06 2.51
C ASP A 401 37.48 10.72 2.33
N GLU A 402 37.09 11.01 1.09
CA GLU A 402 35.80 11.63 0.74
C GLU A 402 34.59 10.78 1.20
N SER A 403 34.78 9.48 1.43
CA SER A 403 33.76 8.60 1.99
C SER A 403 33.75 8.56 3.52
N GLY A 404 34.53 9.43 4.17
CA GLY A 404 34.69 9.48 5.63
C GLY A 404 35.57 8.36 6.21
N ARG A 405 36.11 7.46 5.38
CA ARG A 405 36.93 6.33 5.85
C ARG A 405 38.38 6.74 5.94
N ARG A 406 39.06 6.40 7.04
CA ARG A 406 40.48 6.71 7.22
C ARG A 406 41.33 6.12 6.09
N ARG A 407 42.20 6.96 5.51
CA ARG A 407 43.11 6.52 4.45
C ARG A 407 44.18 5.61 5.05
N PRO A 408 44.41 4.41 4.49
CA PRO A 408 45.46 3.54 4.97
C PRO A 408 46.81 4.02 4.40
N ILE A 409 47.79 4.26 5.27
CA ILE A 409 49.15 4.69 4.91
C ILE A 409 50.12 3.56 5.27
N PRO A 410 50.93 3.05 4.32
CA PRO A 410 51.94 2.05 4.62
C PRO A 410 52.92 2.54 5.69
N VAL A 411 53.25 1.68 6.65
CA VAL A 411 54.31 1.91 7.63
C VAL A 411 55.62 1.46 7.01
N GLU A 412 56.57 2.38 6.85
CA GLU A 412 57.87 2.06 6.27
C GLU A 412 58.60 0.99 7.10
N TYR A 413 59.28 0.08 6.41
CA TYR A 413 60.07 -1.01 7.01
C TYR A 413 59.27 -2.00 7.88
N SER A 414 57.95 -2.09 7.69
CA SER A 414 57.06 -3.02 8.40
C SER A 414 56.77 -4.32 7.65
N ASN A 415 57.42 -4.58 6.52
CA ASN A 415 57.09 -5.72 5.67
C ASN A 415 57.40 -7.07 6.35
N PHE A 416 56.48 -8.02 6.22
CA PHE A 416 56.64 -9.39 6.70
C PHE A 416 55.95 -10.38 5.76
N THR A 417 56.20 -11.69 5.90
CA THR A 417 55.65 -12.70 5.00
C THR A 417 54.75 -13.70 5.72
N VAL A 418 53.64 -14.07 5.08
CA VAL A 418 52.72 -15.12 5.52
C VAL A 418 52.71 -16.25 4.49
N GLY A 419 52.78 -17.51 4.94
CA GLY A 419 52.67 -18.67 4.06
C GLY A 419 51.27 -18.78 3.47
N ALA A 420 51.18 -19.06 2.17
CA ALA A 420 49.91 -19.23 1.48
C ALA A 420 50.07 -20.16 0.29
N ASP A 421 49.12 -21.09 0.14
CA ASP A 421 49.01 -21.94 -1.05
C ASP A 421 48.10 -21.29 -2.11
N THR A 422 47.20 -20.40 -1.66
CA THR A 422 46.23 -19.72 -2.54
C THR A 422 45.99 -18.31 -2.04
N VAL A 423 45.90 -17.37 -2.98
CA VAL A 423 45.57 -15.96 -2.71
C VAL A 423 44.34 -15.58 -3.51
N ILE A 424 43.29 -15.12 -2.84
CA ILE A 424 42.04 -14.71 -3.49
C ILE A 424 41.87 -13.20 -3.34
N LEU A 425 41.89 -12.49 -4.46
CA LEU A 425 41.75 -11.04 -4.52
C LEU A 425 40.27 -10.65 -4.62
N ALA A 426 39.73 -10.03 -3.57
CA ALA A 426 38.36 -9.54 -3.47
C ALA A 426 38.32 -8.02 -3.24
N ILE A 427 39.04 -7.29 -4.11
CA ILE A 427 39.35 -5.85 -3.96
C ILE A 427 38.47 -4.92 -4.81
N GLY A 428 37.34 -5.42 -5.31
CA GLY A 428 36.32 -4.62 -5.97
C GLY A 428 36.02 -5.05 -7.41
N GLN A 429 34.83 -4.65 -7.86
CA GLN A 429 34.26 -4.98 -9.16
C GLN A 429 34.12 -3.73 -10.04
N TYR A 430 34.03 -3.91 -11.36
CA TYR A 430 33.75 -2.85 -12.33
C TYR A 430 33.12 -3.43 -13.61
N CYS A 431 32.56 -2.57 -14.47
CA CYS A 431 32.02 -2.99 -15.76
C CYS A 431 33.14 -3.17 -16.79
N ASP A 432 33.09 -4.24 -17.58
CA ASP A 432 34.09 -4.48 -18.62
C ASP A 432 33.98 -3.42 -19.73
N ASN A 433 34.92 -2.47 -19.75
CA ASN A 433 35.00 -1.43 -20.78
C ASN A 433 35.02 -2.00 -22.20
N THR A 434 35.64 -3.17 -22.38
CA THR A 434 35.70 -3.84 -23.69
C THR A 434 34.31 -4.22 -24.19
N LEU A 435 33.43 -4.64 -23.27
CA LEU A 435 32.04 -4.95 -23.60
C LEU A 435 31.26 -3.66 -23.92
N LEU A 436 31.41 -2.62 -23.10
CA LEU A 436 30.71 -1.35 -23.30
C LEU A 436 31.09 -0.68 -24.64
N GLU A 437 32.38 -0.69 -24.99
CA GLU A 437 32.88 -0.20 -26.29
C GLU A 437 32.29 -0.99 -27.46
N ARG A 438 32.20 -2.33 -27.36
CA ARG A 438 31.57 -3.17 -28.39
C ARG A 438 30.08 -2.91 -28.55
N LEU A 439 29.42 -2.46 -27.48
CA LEU A 439 28.00 -2.10 -27.50
C LEU A 439 27.79 -0.64 -27.96
N GLY A 440 28.85 0.14 -28.18
CA GLY A 440 28.74 1.55 -28.59
C GLY A 440 28.23 2.48 -27.48
N LEU A 441 28.32 2.05 -26.22
CA LEU A 441 27.81 2.79 -25.07
C LEU A 441 28.88 3.72 -24.50
N ALA A 442 28.52 4.98 -24.28
CA ALA A 442 29.34 5.93 -23.55
C ALA A 442 29.50 5.48 -22.09
N ALA A 443 30.72 5.55 -21.58
CA ALA A 443 31.03 5.09 -20.24
C ALA A 443 32.10 5.94 -19.57
N SER A 444 31.83 6.38 -18.34
CA SER A 444 32.76 7.11 -17.49
C SER A 444 33.07 6.31 -16.23
N GLN A 445 34.34 6.23 -15.85
CA GLN A 445 34.82 5.52 -14.65
C GLN A 445 34.38 4.05 -14.55
N GLY A 446 34.15 3.37 -15.69
CA GLY A 446 33.71 1.98 -15.73
C GLY A 446 32.22 1.79 -15.39
N LYS A 447 31.40 2.81 -15.67
CA LYS A 447 29.93 2.78 -15.59
C LYS A 447 29.35 3.34 -16.89
N ILE A 448 28.16 2.90 -17.28
CA ILE A 448 27.43 3.45 -18.43
C ILE A 448 26.91 4.85 -18.06
N ASP A 449 27.14 5.80 -18.95
CA ASP A 449 26.62 7.16 -18.78
C ASP A 449 25.14 7.19 -19.20
N VAL A 450 24.27 7.65 -18.30
CA VAL A 450 22.84 7.80 -18.54
C VAL A 450 22.36 9.16 -18.09
N ASP A 451 21.20 9.56 -18.59
CA ASP A 451 20.44 10.68 -18.03
C ASP A 451 19.83 10.29 -16.66
N ASP A 452 20.08 11.10 -15.63
CA ASP A 452 19.70 10.80 -14.24
C ASP A 452 18.18 10.75 -14.00
N VAL A 453 17.37 11.27 -14.93
CA VAL A 453 15.90 11.27 -14.82
C VAL A 453 15.29 10.15 -15.64
N THR A 454 15.77 10.00 -16.88
CA THR A 454 15.13 9.14 -17.89
C THR A 454 15.83 7.80 -18.09
N TYR A 455 17.04 7.62 -17.57
CA TYR A 455 17.87 6.42 -17.77
C TYR A 455 18.28 6.15 -19.23
N THR A 456 18.12 7.13 -20.13
CA THR A 456 18.55 7.00 -21.53
C THR A 456 20.06 7.06 -21.64
N THR A 457 20.62 6.25 -22.54
CA THR A 457 22.04 6.26 -22.89
C THR A 457 22.31 7.25 -24.04
N ASN A 458 23.54 7.25 -24.58
CA ASN A 458 23.89 7.96 -25.80
C ASN A 458 23.22 7.41 -27.08
N LEU A 459 22.57 6.26 -27.02
CA LEU A 459 21.91 5.61 -28.16
C LEU A 459 20.38 5.77 -28.05
N GLU A 460 19.74 6.14 -29.15
CA GLU A 460 18.28 6.30 -29.22
C GLU A 460 17.55 4.97 -28.93
N GLY A 461 16.51 5.04 -28.09
CA GLY A 461 15.72 3.88 -27.66
C GLY A 461 16.45 2.90 -26.73
N VAL A 462 17.66 3.24 -26.27
CA VAL A 462 18.46 2.38 -25.38
C VAL A 462 18.60 3.03 -24.00
N PHE A 463 18.19 2.27 -22.99
CA PHE A 463 18.21 2.63 -21.57
C PHE A 463 19.19 1.71 -20.82
N ALA A 464 19.69 2.13 -19.65
CA ALA A 464 20.55 1.28 -18.83
C ALA A 464 20.28 1.44 -17.33
N GLY A 465 20.64 0.43 -16.54
CA GLY A 465 20.46 0.45 -15.09
C GLY A 465 21.20 -0.65 -14.34
N GLY A 466 20.98 -0.70 -13.03
CA GLY A 466 21.68 -1.60 -12.11
C GLY A 466 23.15 -1.25 -11.92
N ASP A 467 23.94 -2.24 -11.50
CA ASP A 467 25.38 -2.08 -11.27
C ASP A 467 26.17 -1.58 -12.49
N ALA A 468 25.61 -1.72 -13.71
CA ALA A 468 26.19 -1.17 -14.92
C ALA A 468 26.25 0.37 -14.92
N VAL A 469 25.32 1.02 -14.21
CA VAL A 469 25.19 2.48 -14.08
C VAL A 469 25.64 2.95 -12.69
N LEU A 470 25.24 2.24 -11.63
CA LEU A 470 25.57 2.62 -10.25
C LEU A 470 27.04 2.32 -9.90
N GLY A 471 27.62 1.32 -10.55
CA GLY A 471 28.76 0.56 -10.02
C GLY A 471 28.28 -0.53 -9.04
N PRO A 472 29.19 -1.31 -8.44
CA PRO A 472 28.82 -2.39 -7.52
C PRO A 472 27.97 -1.87 -6.36
N SER A 473 26.72 -2.33 -6.29
CA SER A 473 25.68 -1.80 -5.40
C SER A 473 24.88 -2.97 -4.78
N THR A 474 23.72 -2.70 -4.18
CA THR A 474 22.87 -3.74 -3.59
C THR A 474 21.78 -4.20 -4.55
N ILE A 475 21.22 -5.39 -4.30
CA ILE A 475 20.15 -5.96 -5.13
C ILE A 475 18.93 -5.02 -5.19
N ILE A 476 18.56 -4.40 -4.06
CA ILE A 476 17.38 -3.54 -3.99
C ILE A 476 17.57 -2.24 -4.78
N GLU A 477 18.76 -1.65 -4.77
CA GLU A 477 19.10 -0.48 -5.60
C GLU A 477 19.08 -0.84 -7.09
N SER A 478 19.62 -2.00 -7.46
CA SER A 478 19.53 -2.52 -8.82
C SER A 478 18.08 -2.76 -9.26
N ILE A 479 17.22 -3.33 -8.41
CA ILE A 479 15.80 -3.50 -8.71
C ILE A 479 15.10 -2.15 -8.88
N ALA A 480 15.41 -1.17 -8.03
CA ALA A 480 14.82 0.17 -8.10
C ALA A 480 15.10 0.82 -9.47
N THR A 481 16.36 0.88 -9.90
CA THR A 481 16.72 1.43 -11.22
C THR A 481 16.03 0.72 -12.37
N GLY A 482 15.90 -0.63 -12.33
CA GLY A 482 15.16 -1.39 -13.33
C GLY A 482 13.67 -1.02 -13.39
N ARG A 483 13.04 -0.78 -12.24
CA ARG A 483 11.63 -0.34 -12.14
C ARG A 483 11.44 1.07 -12.68
N GLU A 484 12.34 1.99 -12.34
CA GLU A 484 12.29 3.37 -12.81
C GLU A 484 12.53 3.45 -14.31
N ALA A 485 13.52 2.73 -14.83
CA ALA A 485 13.76 2.61 -16.27
C ALA A 485 12.56 2.00 -17.01
N ALA A 486 11.85 1.02 -16.43
CA ALA A 486 10.62 0.48 -17.03
C ALA A 486 9.50 1.53 -17.16
N ILE A 487 9.38 2.47 -16.20
CA ILE A 487 8.44 3.59 -16.31
C ILE A 487 8.85 4.51 -17.46
N MET A 488 10.15 4.81 -17.61
CA MET A 488 10.65 5.67 -18.68
C MET A 488 10.53 5.03 -20.05
N ILE A 489 10.78 3.73 -20.18
CA ILE A 489 10.59 2.97 -21.42
C ILE A 489 9.11 2.97 -21.82
N ASP A 490 8.18 2.76 -20.88
CA ASP A 490 6.74 2.83 -21.18
C ASP A 490 6.33 4.20 -21.72
N LEU A 491 6.84 5.29 -21.10
CA LEU A 491 6.59 6.66 -21.55
C LEU A 491 7.25 6.94 -22.91
N TYR A 492 8.45 6.42 -23.16
CA TYR A 492 9.11 6.49 -24.47
C TYR A 492 8.28 5.81 -25.56
N LEU A 493 7.77 4.60 -25.31
CA LEU A 493 6.95 3.85 -26.26
C LEU A 493 5.58 4.50 -26.54
N LYS A 494 5.17 5.46 -25.70
CA LYS A 494 3.98 6.30 -25.82
C LYS A 494 4.30 7.71 -26.35
N ASP A 495 5.53 7.97 -26.78
CA ASP A 495 6.01 9.28 -27.26
C ASP A 495 5.92 10.41 -26.21
N LYS A 496 6.05 10.09 -24.92
CA LYS A 496 5.93 11.01 -23.77
C LYS A 496 7.21 11.22 -22.97
N LEU A 497 8.36 10.69 -23.40
CA LEU A 497 9.60 10.72 -22.62
C LEU A 497 10.10 12.14 -22.33
N GLU A 498 10.15 13.02 -23.32
CA GLU A 498 10.62 14.40 -23.14
C GLU A 498 9.71 15.19 -22.19
N THR A 499 8.40 14.98 -22.30
CA THR A 499 7.40 15.55 -21.39
C THR A 499 7.58 15.04 -19.96
N ALA A 500 7.88 13.75 -19.80
CA ALA A 500 8.18 13.18 -18.49
C ALA A 500 9.46 13.78 -17.89
N LYS A 501 10.51 13.91 -18.70
CA LYS A 501 11.78 14.51 -18.28
C LYS A 501 11.61 15.95 -17.81
N SER A 502 10.91 16.78 -18.59
CA SER A 502 10.65 18.17 -18.24
C SER A 502 9.82 18.27 -16.95
N THR A 503 8.78 17.44 -16.83
CA THR A 503 7.87 17.44 -15.68
C THR A 503 8.54 16.94 -14.40
N LEU A 504 9.34 15.88 -14.45
CA LEU A 504 10.03 15.35 -13.27
C LEU A 504 11.15 16.28 -12.77
N SER A 505 11.66 17.14 -13.66
CA SER A 505 12.68 18.13 -13.35
C SER A 505 12.07 19.43 -12.82
N ASP A 506 10.95 19.87 -13.40
CA ASP A 506 10.18 21.03 -12.97
C ASP A 506 8.67 20.79 -13.16
N PRO A 507 7.98 20.25 -12.14
CA PRO A 507 6.55 19.97 -12.23
C PRO A 507 5.71 21.25 -12.33
N VAL A 508 6.23 22.39 -11.83
CA VAL A 508 5.52 23.67 -11.82
C VAL A 508 5.47 24.27 -13.21
N ALA A 509 6.60 24.25 -13.93
CA ALA A 509 6.66 24.71 -15.31
C ALA A 509 5.78 23.88 -16.26
N ASN A 510 5.50 22.62 -15.91
CA ASN A 510 4.72 21.69 -16.71
C ASN A 510 3.34 21.39 -16.12
N LEU A 511 2.86 22.20 -15.17
CA LEU A 511 1.65 21.91 -14.37
C LEU A 511 0.40 21.66 -15.24
N ALA A 512 0.21 22.43 -16.31
CA ALA A 512 -0.91 22.24 -17.23
C ALA A 512 -0.92 20.83 -17.84
N ILE A 513 0.26 20.30 -18.19
CA ILE A 513 0.41 18.95 -18.73
C ILE A 513 0.14 17.92 -17.64
N THR A 514 0.76 18.09 -16.47
CA THR A 514 0.61 17.18 -15.33
C THR A 514 -0.84 17.02 -14.86
N LEU A 515 -1.67 18.06 -15.00
CA LEU A 515 -3.09 18.03 -14.62
C LEU A 515 -3.99 17.32 -15.64
N HIS A 516 -3.50 17.10 -16.88
CA HIS A 516 -4.30 16.56 -17.98
C HIS A 516 -3.76 15.24 -18.56
N ASP A 517 -2.51 14.88 -18.28
CA ASP A 517 -1.89 13.64 -18.74
C ASP A 517 -1.67 12.65 -17.59
N GLU A 518 -2.55 11.65 -17.49
CA GLU A 518 -2.55 10.65 -16.42
C GLU A 518 -1.25 9.84 -16.32
N ASP A 519 -0.60 9.53 -17.46
CA ASP A 519 0.67 8.78 -17.45
C ASP A 519 1.78 9.62 -16.79
N ILE A 520 1.82 10.92 -17.11
CA ILE A 520 2.78 11.87 -16.54
C ILE A 520 2.49 12.11 -15.05
N THR A 521 1.22 12.27 -14.67
CA THR A 521 0.82 12.38 -13.26
C THR A 521 1.28 11.15 -12.48
N LYS A 522 0.98 9.94 -12.96
CA LYS A 522 1.39 8.69 -12.28
C LYS A 522 2.91 8.57 -12.17
N ALA A 523 3.66 8.97 -13.18
CA ALA A 523 5.12 8.99 -13.13
C ALA A 523 5.64 9.95 -12.05
N LEU A 524 5.13 11.19 -12.00
CA LEU A 524 5.50 12.19 -11.00
C LEU A 524 5.23 11.69 -9.57
N PHE A 525 4.01 11.20 -9.30
CA PHE A 525 3.64 10.72 -7.97
C PHE A 525 4.35 9.42 -7.57
N SER A 526 4.71 8.57 -8.52
CA SER A 526 5.46 7.35 -8.25
C SER A 526 6.92 7.60 -7.90
N LEU A 527 7.57 8.57 -8.57
CA LEU A 527 9.02 8.78 -8.55
C LEU A 527 9.46 10.00 -7.73
N ARG A 528 8.65 11.06 -7.70
CA ARG A 528 8.95 12.34 -7.02
C ARG A 528 7.74 12.85 -6.21
N PRO A 529 7.06 12.02 -5.40
CA PRO A 529 6.02 12.53 -4.51
C PRO A 529 6.64 13.47 -3.48
N TYR A 530 5.87 14.41 -2.95
CA TYR A 530 6.28 15.22 -1.80
C TYR A 530 6.54 14.30 -0.59
N ARG A 531 7.72 14.46 0.03
CA ARG A 531 8.17 13.68 1.18
C ARG A 531 8.71 14.64 2.22
N GLN A 532 8.18 14.56 3.43
CA GLN A 532 8.64 15.33 4.56
C GLN A 532 8.46 14.49 5.82
N TRP A 533 9.41 14.63 6.75
CA TRP A 533 9.38 13.97 8.05
C TRP A 533 9.46 15.00 9.16
N LYS A 534 8.76 14.71 10.24
CA LYS A 534 8.86 15.50 11.45
C LYS A 534 10.14 15.14 12.20
N THR A 535 10.76 16.14 12.82
CA THR A 535 11.81 15.93 13.82
C THR A 535 11.17 15.34 15.07
N VAL A 536 11.70 14.19 15.50
CA VAL A 536 11.26 13.45 16.69
C VAL A 536 12.41 13.18 17.64
N THR A 537 12.07 12.98 18.90
CA THR A 537 12.95 12.65 20.02
C THR A 537 12.41 11.43 20.77
N GLU A 538 13.18 10.88 21.70
CA GLU A 538 12.72 9.80 22.60
C GLU A 538 11.47 10.21 23.39
N GLN A 539 11.34 11.50 23.72
CA GLN A 539 10.19 12.01 24.49
C GLN A 539 8.86 11.87 23.72
N ASP A 540 8.87 11.96 22.38
CA ASP A 540 7.66 11.79 21.56
C ASP A 540 7.10 10.36 21.63
N TYR A 541 7.91 9.39 22.08
CA TYR A 541 7.56 7.97 22.18
C TYR A 541 7.65 7.41 23.61
N ALA A 542 7.72 8.26 24.63
CA ALA A 542 7.88 7.84 26.02
C ALA A 542 6.75 6.91 26.54
N GLN A 543 5.56 7.00 25.95
CA GLN A 543 4.39 6.17 26.23
C GLN A 543 4.39 4.80 25.52
N VAL A 544 5.30 4.58 24.57
CA VAL A 544 5.37 3.32 23.82
C VAL A 544 6.05 2.25 24.66
N GLU A 545 5.43 1.07 24.75
CA GLU A 545 5.99 -0.05 25.51
C GLU A 545 7.29 -0.58 24.88
N HIS A 546 8.28 -0.83 25.74
CA HIS A 546 9.52 -1.52 25.37
C HIS A 546 9.26 -3.02 25.25
N VAL A 547 9.45 -3.56 24.05
CA VAL A 547 9.24 -4.97 23.73
C VAL A 547 10.50 -5.50 23.04
N PRO A 548 11.17 -6.53 23.59
CA PRO A 548 12.38 -7.11 22.99
C PRO A 548 12.15 -7.55 21.54
N ARG A 549 13.16 -7.32 20.69
CA ARG A 549 13.18 -7.81 19.30
C ARG A 549 13.24 -9.33 19.30
N VAL A 550 12.45 -9.95 18.43
CA VAL A 550 12.59 -11.37 18.15
C VAL A 550 13.90 -11.61 17.42
N GLU A 551 14.82 -12.34 18.06
CA GLU A 551 16.12 -12.66 17.47
C GLU A 551 15.98 -13.78 16.41
N GLY A 552 16.77 -13.67 15.35
CA GLY A 552 16.91 -14.72 14.35
C GLY A 552 17.57 -15.96 14.93
N VAL A 553 17.18 -17.14 14.45
CA VAL A 553 17.77 -18.41 14.88
C VAL A 553 18.85 -18.82 13.88
N PHE A 554 20.09 -18.93 14.34
CA PHE A 554 21.23 -19.31 13.49
C PHE A 554 21.71 -20.72 13.83
N ARG A 555 22.25 -21.44 12.83
CA ARG A 555 23.00 -22.69 13.06
C ARG A 555 24.21 -22.43 13.95
N SER A 556 24.71 -23.43 14.66
CA SER A 556 25.93 -23.29 15.49
C SER A 556 27.16 -23.08 14.60
N PRO A 557 28.23 -22.41 15.09
CA PRO A 557 29.42 -22.18 14.29
C PRO A 557 30.06 -23.44 13.70
N SER A 558 30.02 -24.57 14.42
CA SER A 558 30.54 -25.86 13.91
C SER A 558 29.67 -26.41 12.77
N GLU A 559 28.35 -26.35 12.88
CA GLU A 559 27.45 -26.81 11.80
C GLU A 559 27.57 -25.93 10.55
N ARG A 560 27.83 -24.63 10.72
CA ARG A 560 27.95 -23.69 9.60
C ARG A 560 29.12 -24.03 8.68
N THR A 561 30.22 -24.59 9.19
CA THR A 561 31.42 -24.88 8.40
C THR A 561 31.40 -26.25 7.72
N GLU A 562 30.47 -27.13 8.10
CA GLU A 562 30.38 -28.50 7.58
C GLU A 562 29.74 -28.59 6.20
N ASP A 563 28.86 -27.66 5.85
CA ASP A 563 28.09 -27.70 4.60
C ASP A 563 27.67 -26.31 4.10
N PHE A 564 26.89 -26.30 3.03
CA PHE A 564 26.34 -25.11 2.39
C PHE A 564 24.85 -24.89 2.72
N GLN A 565 24.29 -25.55 3.73
CA GLN A 565 22.90 -25.34 4.15
C GLN A 565 22.72 -23.94 4.76
N GLU A 566 21.52 -23.38 4.59
CA GLU A 566 21.20 -22.01 4.98
C GLU A 566 21.53 -21.73 6.46
N VAL A 567 22.22 -20.62 6.73
CA VAL A 567 22.77 -20.31 8.06
C VAL A 567 21.72 -19.75 9.02
N GLU A 568 20.87 -18.83 8.56
CA GLU A 568 19.76 -18.24 9.32
C GLU A 568 18.48 -19.03 9.03
N LYS A 569 17.80 -19.50 10.08
CA LYS A 569 16.50 -20.18 9.98
C LYS A 569 15.36 -19.15 9.91
N PRO A 570 14.24 -19.46 9.23
CA PRO A 570 13.09 -18.58 9.22
C PRO A 570 12.47 -18.47 10.63
N LEU A 571 11.83 -17.33 10.92
CA LEU A 571 11.00 -17.18 12.11
C LEU A 571 9.76 -18.08 12.01
N THR A 572 9.21 -18.49 13.14
CA THR A 572 7.88 -19.12 13.16
C THR A 572 6.77 -18.09 12.93
N GLU A 573 5.59 -18.54 12.52
CA GLU A 573 4.42 -17.66 12.31
C GLU A 573 4.07 -16.84 13.58
N LEU A 574 4.11 -17.48 14.74
CA LEU A 574 3.85 -16.81 16.02
C LEU A 574 4.90 -15.74 16.31
N GLN A 575 6.18 -16.03 16.04
CA GLN A 575 7.27 -15.08 16.21
C GLN A 575 7.14 -13.88 15.27
N VAL A 576 6.80 -14.10 13.99
CA VAL A 576 6.67 -13.01 13.03
C VAL A 576 5.47 -12.12 13.34
N LYS A 577 4.34 -12.69 13.77
CA LYS A 577 3.15 -11.90 14.18
C LYS A 577 3.49 -11.05 15.40
N LYS A 578 4.17 -11.62 16.41
CA LYS A 578 4.63 -10.86 17.58
C LYS A 578 5.61 -9.74 17.21
N GLU A 579 6.55 -10.02 16.32
CA GLU A 579 7.56 -9.06 15.89
C GLU A 579 6.94 -7.90 15.08
N THR A 580 6.03 -8.19 14.17
CA THR A 580 5.36 -7.17 13.35
C THR A 580 4.37 -6.31 14.15
N GLN A 581 3.79 -6.85 15.23
CA GLN A 581 3.00 -6.06 16.19
C GLN A 581 3.81 -4.95 16.87
N ARG A 582 5.13 -5.08 17.00
CA ARG A 582 6.02 -4.04 17.57
C ARG A 582 6.08 -2.76 16.74
N CYS A 583 5.78 -2.79 15.43
CA CYS A 583 5.84 -1.59 14.59
C CYS A 583 4.90 -0.48 15.12
N MET A 584 5.35 0.78 15.15
CA MET A 584 4.55 1.88 15.72
C MET A 584 3.57 2.50 14.72
N SER A 585 3.54 2.03 13.46
CA SER A 585 2.77 2.64 12.37
C SER A 585 2.96 4.17 12.28
N CYS A 586 4.23 4.61 12.33
CA CYS A 586 4.59 6.02 12.51
C CYS A 586 4.34 6.92 11.29
N GLY A 587 4.17 6.37 10.09
CA GLY A 587 3.76 7.12 8.89
C GLY A 587 2.26 7.38 8.86
N CYS A 588 1.84 8.44 8.18
CA CYS A 588 0.43 8.82 8.08
C CYS A 588 -0.42 7.72 7.41
N LEU A 589 -1.55 7.36 8.04
CA LEU A 589 -2.52 6.41 7.49
C LEU A 589 -3.30 6.96 6.31
N ALA A 590 -3.47 8.29 6.21
CA ALA A 590 -4.03 8.98 5.04
C ALA A 590 -2.99 9.13 3.91
N GLY A 591 -1.99 8.25 3.85
CA GLY A 591 -0.86 8.31 2.94
C GLY A 591 -1.20 8.09 1.46
N TYR A 592 -2.46 7.90 1.07
CA TYR A 592 -2.88 7.83 -0.32
C TYR A 592 -3.98 8.85 -0.67
N ASP A 593 -4.59 9.50 0.33
CA ASP A 593 -5.74 10.42 0.17
C ASP A 593 -5.42 11.86 0.66
N CYS A 594 -4.15 12.19 0.86
CA CYS A 594 -3.74 13.49 1.42
C CYS A 594 -3.58 14.57 0.34
N ARG A 595 -4.60 15.41 0.19
CA ARG A 595 -4.63 16.52 -0.79
C ARG A 595 -3.51 17.53 -0.60
N LEU A 596 -3.10 17.79 0.65
CA LEU A 596 -1.98 18.70 0.94
C LEU A 596 -0.69 18.21 0.28
N ARG A 597 -0.40 16.91 0.41
CA ARG A 597 0.79 16.29 -0.18
C ARG A 597 0.70 16.28 -1.70
N ASP A 598 -0.47 16.00 -2.25
CA ASP A 598 -0.66 15.95 -3.69
C ASP A 598 -0.48 17.33 -4.32
N TYR A 599 -1.06 18.36 -3.71
CA TYR A 599 -0.83 19.75 -4.13
C TYR A 599 0.61 20.18 -3.90
N ALA A 600 1.26 19.79 -2.80
CA ALA A 600 2.67 20.09 -2.59
C ALA A 600 3.56 19.47 -3.68
N THR A 601 3.23 18.25 -4.12
CA THR A 601 3.90 17.57 -5.24
C THR A 601 3.71 18.33 -6.55
N LEU A 602 2.48 18.68 -6.89
CA LEU A 602 2.14 19.37 -8.14
C LEU A 602 2.75 20.78 -8.24
N TYR A 603 2.74 21.53 -7.13
CA TYR A 603 3.21 22.90 -7.07
C TYR A 603 4.69 23.02 -6.64
N GLY A 604 5.39 21.90 -6.45
CA GLY A 604 6.79 21.90 -6.01
C GLY A 604 7.00 22.69 -4.71
N ALA A 605 6.04 22.61 -3.79
CA ALA A 605 6.09 23.35 -2.53
C ALA A 605 7.11 22.70 -1.58
N GLN A 606 7.81 23.52 -0.79
CA GLN A 606 8.80 23.07 0.18
C GLN A 606 8.42 23.57 1.59
N GLN A 607 8.48 22.69 2.59
CA GLN A 607 8.16 23.06 3.98
C GLN A 607 9.10 24.13 4.54
N ASP A 608 10.38 24.11 4.13
CA ASP A 608 11.42 24.94 4.75
C ASP A 608 11.49 26.37 4.18
N THR A 609 10.74 26.68 3.11
CA THR A 609 10.76 28.02 2.47
C THR A 609 10.43 29.14 3.47
N TYR A 610 9.48 28.88 4.38
CA TYR A 610 9.07 29.80 5.44
C TYR A 610 9.25 29.16 6.82
N ALA A 611 10.37 28.47 7.03
CA ALA A 611 10.66 27.80 8.28
C ALA A 611 10.50 28.74 9.49
N GLY A 612 9.79 28.26 10.51
CA GLY A 612 9.50 28.97 11.74
C GLY A 612 9.34 28.01 12.91
N GLU A 613 8.93 28.53 14.07
CA GLU A 613 8.52 27.67 15.19
C GLU A 613 7.27 26.88 14.79
N GLN A 614 7.29 25.56 15.00
CA GLN A 614 6.17 24.67 14.73
C GLN A 614 5.38 24.39 16.00
N ASN A 615 4.07 24.50 15.91
CA ASN A 615 3.19 24.11 16.99
C ASN A 615 3.23 22.60 17.23
N THR A 616 3.05 22.23 18.49
CA THR A 616 2.99 20.83 18.92
C THR A 616 1.74 20.61 19.73
N PHE A 617 0.97 19.61 19.32
CA PHE A 617 -0.26 19.22 19.98
C PHE A 617 -0.19 17.77 20.43
N THR A 618 -0.80 17.47 21.58
CA THR A 618 -1.06 16.09 21.96
C THR A 618 -2.11 15.50 21.02
N ILE A 619 -1.90 14.28 20.55
CA ILE A 619 -2.89 13.56 19.74
C ILE A 619 -4.05 13.16 20.66
N ASP A 620 -5.28 13.47 20.27
CA ASP A 620 -6.48 13.09 21.00
C ASP A 620 -7.11 11.84 20.35
N ASP A 621 -6.89 10.68 20.98
CA ASP A 621 -7.43 9.38 20.59
C ASP A 621 -8.47 8.88 21.61
N SER A 622 -9.03 9.78 22.40
CA SER A 622 -9.93 9.44 23.52
C SER A 622 -11.32 8.96 23.06
N HIS A 623 -11.72 9.27 21.83
CA HIS A 623 -13.00 8.81 21.25
C HIS A 623 -12.90 7.37 20.69
N PRO A 624 -13.96 6.54 20.82
CA PRO A 624 -13.94 5.14 20.38
C PRO A 624 -13.78 4.94 18.86
N HIS A 625 -14.18 5.92 18.05
CA HIS A 625 -14.24 5.79 16.58
C HIS A 625 -13.34 6.75 15.81
N VAL A 626 -12.85 7.81 16.44
CA VAL A 626 -12.18 8.91 15.74
C VAL A 626 -10.93 9.32 16.51
N VAL A 627 -9.86 9.62 15.78
CA VAL A 627 -8.62 10.20 16.29
C VAL A 627 -8.44 11.60 15.69
N LEU A 628 -8.12 12.58 16.53
CA LEU A 628 -7.84 13.95 16.14
C LEU A 628 -6.36 14.30 16.41
N ASP A 629 -5.62 14.54 15.32
CA ASP A 629 -4.22 14.91 15.31
C ASP A 629 -4.05 16.32 14.75
N ASN A 630 -4.08 17.32 15.64
CA ASN A 630 -3.91 18.73 15.25
C ASN A 630 -2.52 19.03 14.65
N ASN A 631 -1.52 18.15 14.81
CA ASN A 631 -0.22 18.30 14.17
C ASN A 631 -0.27 18.16 12.64
N LYS A 632 -1.36 17.59 12.10
CA LYS A 632 -1.64 17.45 10.66
C LYS A 632 -2.68 18.45 10.15
N CYS A 633 -3.29 19.22 11.03
CA CYS A 633 -4.41 20.09 10.68
C CYS A 633 -3.91 21.35 9.99
N VAL A 634 -4.45 21.66 8.80
CA VAL A 634 -4.15 22.91 8.07
C VAL A 634 -5.23 23.98 8.28
N LEU A 635 -6.05 23.83 9.34
CA LEU A 635 -7.13 24.75 9.70
C LEU A 635 -8.08 25.09 8.53
N CYS A 636 -8.33 24.11 7.65
CA CYS A 636 -9.18 24.31 6.47
C CYS A 636 -10.66 24.57 6.82
N GLY A 637 -11.08 24.19 8.03
CA GLY A 637 -12.44 24.39 8.54
C GLY A 637 -13.49 23.44 7.98
N GLN A 638 -13.17 22.47 7.11
CA GLN A 638 -14.18 21.58 6.52
C GLN A 638 -14.96 20.79 7.58
N CYS A 639 -14.28 20.21 8.57
CA CYS A 639 -14.95 19.52 9.67
C CYS A 639 -15.91 20.43 10.47
N ILE A 640 -15.55 21.71 10.63
CA ILE A 640 -16.37 22.70 11.35
C ILE A 640 -17.58 23.10 10.50
N THR A 641 -17.36 23.39 9.21
CA THR A 641 -18.44 23.71 8.26
C THR A 641 -19.43 22.55 8.15
N THR A 642 -18.95 21.32 7.98
CA THR A 642 -19.80 20.13 7.92
C THR A 642 -20.63 19.98 9.19
N THR A 643 -20.03 20.07 10.37
CA THR A 643 -20.81 19.88 11.61
C THR A 643 -21.74 21.05 11.94
N GLN A 644 -21.38 22.30 11.63
CA GLN A 644 -22.22 23.46 11.96
C GLN A 644 -23.27 23.75 10.89
N GLN A 645 -22.85 23.77 9.63
CA GLN A 645 -23.70 24.17 8.51
C GLN A 645 -24.46 22.98 7.93
N GLU A 646 -23.81 21.84 7.67
CA GLU A 646 -24.44 20.70 7.00
C GLU A 646 -25.25 19.86 8.00
N THR A 647 -24.58 19.16 8.93
CA THR A 647 -25.23 18.25 9.88
C THR A 647 -25.97 18.97 11.00
N GLY A 648 -25.47 20.14 11.40
CA GLY A 648 -26.07 20.97 12.44
C GLY A 648 -25.82 20.51 13.88
N GLU A 649 -24.82 19.65 14.08
CA GLU A 649 -24.45 19.09 15.37
C GLU A 649 -23.46 19.98 16.14
N GLY A 650 -22.69 20.82 15.44
CA GLY A 650 -21.77 21.77 16.08
C GLY A 650 -20.68 21.10 16.95
N LEU A 651 -20.18 19.94 16.53
CA LEU A 651 -19.31 19.06 17.32
C LEU A 651 -17.89 19.60 17.51
N LEU A 652 -17.41 20.43 16.57
CA LEU A 652 -16.06 20.97 16.55
C LEU A 652 -16.11 22.46 16.24
N ASP A 653 -15.12 23.19 16.76
CA ASP A 653 -14.91 24.60 16.48
C ASP A 653 -13.40 24.94 16.48
N PHE A 654 -13.07 26.15 16.03
CA PHE A 654 -11.74 26.72 16.19
C PHE A 654 -11.56 27.20 17.63
N MET A 655 -10.64 26.56 18.33
CA MET A 655 -10.28 26.89 19.71
C MET A 655 -9.01 27.75 19.74
N ALA A 656 -8.93 28.61 20.76
CA ALA A 656 -7.90 29.65 20.87
C ALA A 656 -7.88 30.63 19.67
N ARG A 657 -6.81 31.43 19.55
CA ARG A 657 -6.62 32.40 18.45
C ARG A 657 -5.13 32.58 18.13
N GLY A 658 -4.83 32.95 16.89
CA GLY A 658 -3.47 33.21 16.43
C GLY A 658 -2.69 31.91 16.20
N PHE A 659 -1.41 31.89 16.56
CA PHE A 659 -0.52 30.76 16.31
C PHE A 659 -0.94 29.47 17.01
N VAL A 660 -1.63 29.55 18.15
CA VAL A 660 -2.07 28.38 18.92
C VAL A 660 -3.47 27.90 18.55
N THR A 661 -4.01 28.34 17.40
CA THR A 661 -5.34 27.93 16.95
C THR A 661 -5.36 26.44 16.64
N LEU A 662 -6.36 25.73 17.14
CA LEU A 662 -6.52 24.30 16.92
C LEU A 662 -7.99 23.94 16.74
N VAL A 663 -8.27 22.81 16.10
CA VAL A 663 -9.63 22.27 16.01
C VAL A 663 -9.86 21.41 17.24
N ALA A 664 -10.96 21.65 17.97
CA ALA A 664 -11.34 20.85 19.12
C ALA A 664 -12.84 20.97 19.41
N PRO A 665 -13.38 20.10 20.28
CA PRO A 665 -14.73 20.26 20.80
C PRO A 665 -14.92 21.59 21.55
N PRO A 666 -16.17 22.05 21.75
CA PRO A 666 -16.46 23.27 22.50
C PRO A 666 -15.87 23.27 23.92
N VAL A 667 -15.68 24.46 24.48
CA VAL A 667 -15.07 24.67 25.80
C VAL A 667 -15.71 23.75 26.86
N HIS A 668 -14.86 23.06 27.64
CA HIS A 668 -15.21 22.08 28.67
C HIS A 668 -15.59 20.67 28.19
N GLN A 669 -15.46 20.37 26.89
CA GLN A 669 -15.62 19.01 26.35
C GLN A 669 -14.28 18.47 25.86
N THR A 670 -14.14 17.15 25.92
CA THR A 670 -13.04 16.39 25.29
C THR A 670 -13.57 15.64 24.07
N LEU A 671 -12.69 15.10 23.21
CA LEU A 671 -13.15 14.30 22.07
C LEU A 671 -13.96 13.07 22.54
N ALA A 672 -13.63 12.51 23.71
CA ALA A 672 -14.40 11.43 24.36
C ALA A 672 -15.83 11.82 24.75
N ASP A 673 -16.14 13.11 24.92
CA ASP A 673 -17.48 13.61 25.25
C ASP A 673 -18.34 13.87 24.02
N VAL A 674 -17.72 13.95 22.83
CA VAL A 674 -18.42 14.25 21.59
C VAL A 674 -19.40 13.12 21.26
N ARG A 675 -20.67 13.49 21.04
CA ARG A 675 -21.73 12.58 20.61
C ARG A 675 -22.34 13.15 19.35
N GLY A 676 -22.02 12.54 18.22
CA GLY A 676 -22.59 12.84 16.91
C GLY A 676 -23.23 11.60 16.30
N GLN A 677 -24.01 11.84 15.26
CA GLN A 677 -24.56 10.82 14.36
C GLN A 677 -23.83 10.82 13.00
N PHE A 678 -22.91 11.75 12.76
CA PHE A 678 -22.14 11.91 11.51
C PHE A 678 -20.65 12.23 11.76
N LEU A 679 -20.07 11.73 12.86
CA LEU A 679 -18.63 11.85 13.11
C LEU A 679 -17.79 11.28 11.97
N GLY A 680 -18.28 10.23 11.32
CA GLY A 680 -17.69 9.62 10.14
C GLY A 680 -17.46 10.58 8.98
N ASP A 681 -18.38 11.51 8.76
CA ASP A 681 -18.26 12.48 7.67
C ASP A 681 -17.10 13.44 7.90
N LEU A 682 -16.73 13.71 9.17
CA LEU A 682 -15.57 14.53 9.52
C LEU A 682 -14.24 13.90 9.08
N ILE A 683 -14.19 12.57 8.99
CA ILE A 683 -13.03 11.83 8.48
C ILE A 683 -12.93 12.02 6.96
N ASP A 684 -14.05 11.89 6.25
CA ASP A 684 -14.07 11.94 4.78
C ASP A 684 -13.85 13.36 4.24
N VAL A 685 -14.29 14.39 4.95
CA VAL A 685 -13.99 15.79 4.58
C VAL A 685 -12.61 16.26 5.04
N CYS A 686 -11.83 15.47 5.78
CA CYS A 686 -10.52 15.91 6.24
C CYS A 686 -9.46 15.78 5.12
N PRO A 687 -8.92 16.87 4.56
CA PRO A 687 -8.03 16.79 3.40
C PRO A 687 -6.60 16.33 3.72
N THR A 688 -6.23 16.20 5.01
CA THR A 688 -4.86 15.91 5.46
C THR A 688 -4.73 14.69 6.35
N GLY A 689 -5.85 14.04 6.72
CA GLY A 689 -5.85 12.98 7.73
C GLY A 689 -5.54 13.46 9.14
N ALA A 690 -5.86 14.73 9.46
CA ALA A 690 -5.88 15.23 10.84
C ALA A 690 -7.03 14.61 11.65
N ILE A 691 -8.11 14.21 10.99
CA ILE A 691 -9.21 13.42 11.56
C ILE A 691 -9.18 12.07 10.85
N THR A 692 -9.02 11.00 11.61
CA THR A 692 -8.95 9.63 11.07
C THR A 692 -9.85 8.68 11.84
N GLU A 693 -10.30 7.61 11.19
CA GLU A 693 -11.00 6.53 11.88
C GLU A 693 -10.02 5.85 12.85
N ARG A 694 -10.49 5.52 14.05
CA ARG A 694 -9.84 4.55 14.91
C ARG A 694 -10.11 3.15 14.34
N VAL A 695 -9.40 2.83 13.27
CA VAL A 695 -9.60 1.62 12.46
C VAL A 695 -9.56 0.39 13.36
N ALA A 696 -10.64 -0.38 13.36
CA ALA A 696 -10.81 -1.60 14.18
C ALA A 696 -10.02 -2.80 13.62
N LEU A 697 -8.77 -2.57 13.20
CA LEU A 697 -7.84 -3.61 12.76
C LEU A 697 -6.76 -3.80 13.82
N MET A 698 -6.26 -5.03 13.94
CA MET A 698 -5.14 -5.35 14.84
C MET A 698 -3.94 -4.42 14.57
N LYS A 699 -3.69 -4.12 13.29
CA LYS A 699 -2.68 -3.17 12.87
C LYS A 699 -3.09 -2.48 11.56
N PRO A 700 -3.43 -1.18 11.58
CA PRO A 700 -3.74 -0.47 10.35
C PRO A 700 -2.45 -0.11 9.59
N GLY A 701 -2.51 -0.23 8.26
CA GLY A 701 -1.50 0.25 7.31
C GLY A 701 -2.06 1.34 6.40
N PRO A 702 -1.20 2.17 5.79
CA PRO A 702 -1.60 3.06 4.71
C PRO A 702 -1.74 2.19 3.47
N TRP A 703 -2.95 1.77 3.13
CA TRP A 703 -3.20 1.02 1.91
C TRP A 703 -4.01 1.89 0.96
N GLU A 704 -3.68 1.82 -0.33
CA GLU A 704 -4.56 2.36 -1.37
C GLU A 704 -5.78 1.45 -1.47
N THR A 705 -6.91 1.92 -0.94
CA THR A 705 -8.15 1.13 -0.90
C THR A 705 -8.91 1.25 -2.20
N THR A 706 -9.65 0.21 -2.54
CA THR A 706 -10.63 0.22 -3.62
C THR A 706 -12.02 0.46 -3.02
N PRO A 707 -12.69 1.57 -3.37
CA PRO A 707 -14.04 1.82 -2.92
C PRO A 707 -15.00 0.90 -3.68
N VAL A 708 -15.78 0.10 -2.95
CA VAL A 708 -16.87 -0.71 -3.49
C VAL A 708 -18.18 -0.04 -3.12
N ALA A 709 -18.87 0.52 -4.12
CA ALA A 709 -20.16 1.16 -3.91
C ALA A 709 -21.19 0.12 -3.41
N THR A 710 -21.91 0.48 -2.36
CA THR A 710 -22.98 -0.32 -1.76
C THR A 710 -24.06 0.58 -1.18
N ILE A 711 -25.10 -0.03 -0.63
CA ILE A 711 -26.20 0.64 0.03
C ILE A 711 -26.24 0.18 1.49
N CYS A 712 -26.26 1.13 2.41
CA CYS A 712 -26.45 0.85 3.84
C CYS A 712 -27.86 0.30 4.07
N ASN A 713 -27.95 -0.91 4.61
CA ASN A 713 -29.21 -1.57 4.97
C ASN A 713 -29.65 -1.33 6.43
N GLY A 714 -28.98 -0.43 7.15
CA GLY A 714 -29.23 -0.21 8.59
C GLY A 714 -30.62 0.32 8.92
N CYS A 715 -31.27 0.98 7.95
CA CYS A 715 -32.66 1.43 7.98
C CYS A 715 -33.22 1.56 6.55
N GLY A 716 -34.51 1.88 6.42
CA GLY A 716 -35.26 1.91 5.16
C GLY A 716 -34.94 3.10 4.25
N LEU A 717 -33.97 3.94 4.60
CA LEU A 717 -33.50 5.04 3.76
C LEU A 717 -32.56 4.55 2.65
N GLY A 718 -31.71 3.55 2.93
CA GLY A 718 -30.82 2.98 1.90
C GLY A 718 -29.70 3.91 1.43
N CYS A 719 -28.96 4.54 2.36
CA CYS A 719 -27.89 5.49 2.01
C CYS A 719 -26.83 4.84 1.12
N GLU A 720 -26.47 5.45 -0.01
CA GLU A 720 -25.34 4.98 -0.81
C GLU A 720 -24.03 5.31 -0.09
N MET A 721 -23.14 4.34 -0.02
CA MET A 721 -21.85 4.46 0.64
C MET A 721 -20.82 3.60 -0.07
N ASN A 722 -19.56 3.75 0.30
CA ASN A 722 -18.47 2.92 -0.17
C ASN A 722 -17.98 2.03 0.97
N ILE A 723 -17.63 0.79 0.64
CA ILE A 723 -16.77 -0.04 1.46
C ILE A 723 -15.36 0.06 0.90
N GLU A 724 -14.45 0.60 1.69
CA GLU A 724 -13.04 0.70 1.35
C GLU A 724 -12.39 -0.66 1.60
N THR A 725 -11.91 -1.29 0.53
CA THR A 725 -11.34 -2.64 0.56
C THR A 725 -9.87 -2.66 0.14
N TYR A 726 -9.09 -3.58 0.70
CA TYR A 726 -7.75 -3.93 0.22
C TYR A 726 -7.66 -5.44 -0.01
N GLY A 727 -7.91 -5.85 -1.26
CA GLY A 727 -8.23 -7.24 -1.57
C GLY A 727 -9.59 -7.59 -0.98
N ASP A 728 -9.68 -8.69 -0.24
CA ASP A 728 -10.87 -9.09 0.51
C ASP A 728 -10.96 -8.47 1.93
N LEU A 729 -9.93 -7.73 2.37
CA LEU A 729 -9.96 -7.03 3.65
C LEU A 729 -10.80 -5.77 3.57
N MET A 730 -11.83 -5.72 4.39
CA MET A 730 -12.59 -4.51 4.63
C MET A 730 -11.85 -3.60 5.60
N VAL A 731 -11.43 -2.42 5.12
CA VAL A 731 -10.69 -1.44 5.91
C VAL A 731 -11.66 -0.53 6.67
N ARG A 732 -12.54 0.15 5.94
CA ARG A 732 -13.55 1.07 6.50
C ARG A 732 -14.77 1.22 5.61
N ALA A 733 -15.78 1.91 6.12
CA ALA A 733 -16.87 2.45 5.31
C ALA A 733 -16.68 3.96 5.15
N SER A 734 -16.92 4.45 3.94
CA SER A 734 -16.79 5.86 3.56
C SER A 734 -18.03 6.33 2.83
N SER A 735 -18.20 7.65 2.77
CA SER A 735 -19.26 8.26 1.98
C SER A 735 -19.00 8.12 0.49
N LYS A 736 -20.09 7.97 -0.29
CA LYS A 736 -20.04 8.00 -1.75
C LYS A 736 -20.52 9.36 -2.26
N PHE A 737 -19.76 10.01 -3.13
CA PHE A 737 -20.16 11.26 -3.77
C PHE A 737 -19.84 11.23 -5.28
N PRO A 738 -20.74 11.74 -6.15
CA PRO A 738 -22.10 12.15 -5.85
C PRO A 738 -22.99 10.94 -5.52
N SER A 739 -23.98 11.15 -4.67
CA SER A 739 -24.99 10.15 -4.30
C SER A 739 -26.30 10.85 -3.96
N TRP A 740 -27.41 10.11 -3.94
CA TRP A 740 -28.71 10.68 -3.53
C TRP A 740 -28.67 11.19 -2.09
N ASN A 741 -27.82 10.59 -1.25
CA ASN A 741 -27.59 11.01 0.12
C ASN A 741 -26.52 12.12 0.26
N ASN A 742 -26.09 12.71 -0.85
CA ASN A 742 -25.13 13.82 -0.95
C ASN A 742 -23.80 13.60 -0.21
N GLY A 743 -23.33 12.34 -0.16
CA GLY A 743 -22.06 12.02 0.50
C GLY A 743 -22.10 12.03 2.04
N HIS A 744 -23.28 11.90 2.65
CA HIS A 744 -23.39 11.74 4.11
C HIS A 744 -23.78 10.32 4.50
N VAL A 745 -23.09 9.75 5.50
CA VAL A 745 -23.40 8.42 6.04
C VAL A 745 -23.40 8.49 7.56
N CYS A 746 -24.50 8.10 8.19
CA CYS A 746 -24.58 8.13 9.64
C CYS A 746 -23.62 7.12 10.30
N ASP A 747 -23.20 7.44 11.52
CA ASP A 747 -22.25 6.67 12.34
C ASP A 747 -22.74 5.24 12.62
N ARG A 748 -24.07 5.05 12.68
CA ARG A 748 -24.66 3.71 12.75
C ARG A 748 -24.38 2.90 11.49
N GLY A 749 -24.54 3.50 10.31
CA GLY A 749 -24.15 2.86 9.06
C GLY A 749 -22.64 2.58 9.03
N ARG A 750 -21.83 3.55 9.41
CA ARG A 750 -20.37 3.49 9.24
C ARG A 750 -19.64 2.63 10.27
N PHE A 751 -19.86 2.88 11.56
CA PHE A 751 -19.09 2.29 12.65
C PHE A 751 -19.76 1.08 13.28
N GLU A 752 -21.09 1.06 13.41
CA GLU A 752 -21.79 -0.12 13.95
C GLU A 752 -21.90 -1.26 12.92
N ARG A 753 -21.76 -0.92 11.63
CA ARG A 753 -21.71 -1.82 10.48
C ARG A 753 -22.85 -2.86 10.48
N PRO A 754 -24.13 -2.45 10.57
CA PRO A 754 -25.26 -3.38 10.58
C PRO A 754 -25.31 -4.27 9.33
N TRP A 755 -24.80 -3.79 8.20
CA TRP A 755 -24.63 -4.52 6.95
C TRP A 755 -23.56 -5.62 7.01
N ALA A 756 -22.56 -5.52 7.91
CA ALA A 756 -21.52 -6.54 8.08
C ALA A 756 -21.94 -7.69 9.00
N ARG A 757 -23.01 -7.50 9.79
CA ARG A 757 -23.48 -8.50 10.76
C ARG A 757 -24.48 -9.45 10.11
N ARG A 758 -24.02 -10.63 9.67
CA ARG A 758 -24.93 -11.77 9.48
C ARG A 758 -24.31 -13.11 9.83
N THR A 759 -24.63 -13.60 11.03
CA THR A 759 -24.72 -15.03 11.31
C THR A 759 -26.20 -15.40 11.22
N VAL A 760 -26.69 -15.77 10.03
CA VAL A 760 -28.05 -16.31 9.91
C VAL A 760 -28.02 -17.73 10.48
N GLN A 761 -28.80 -18.01 11.52
CA GLN A 761 -28.99 -19.37 12.01
C GLN A 761 -30.25 -19.94 11.33
N PRO A 762 -30.12 -20.92 10.44
CA PRO A 762 -31.28 -21.46 9.74
C PRO A 762 -32.20 -22.21 10.71
N ALA A 763 -33.51 -22.14 10.47
CA ALA A 763 -34.52 -22.85 11.25
C ALA A 763 -35.55 -23.50 10.33
N VAL A 764 -36.13 -24.61 10.77
CA VAL A 764 -37.19 -25.30 10.03
C VAL A 764 -38.46 -25.41 10.86
N LYS A 765 -39.60 -25.18 10.22
CA LYS A 765 -40.91 -25.41 10.83
C LYS A 765 -41.31 -26.86 10.63
N THR A 766 -41.45 -27.61 11.72
CA THR A 766 -41.92 -29.00 11.65
C THR A 766 -43.41 -29.05 11.25
N LYS A 767 -43.89 -30.19 10.73
CA LYS A 767 -45.31 -30.43 10.40
C LYS A 767 -46.29 -30.21 11.57
N ARG A 768 -45.80 -30.05 12.80
CA ARG A 768 -46.58 -29.76 14.02
C ARG A 768 -46.55 -28.28 14.42
N GLY A 769 -45.99 -27.41 13.58
CA GLY A 769 -45.90 -25.96 13.83
C GLY A 769 -44.78 -25.54 14.79
N VAL A 770 -43.94 -26.47 15.25
CA VAL A 770 -42.82 -26.18 16.16
C VAL A 770 -41.57 -25.84 15.36
N TRP A 771 -40.92 -24.73 15.70
CA TRP A 771 -39.65 -24.27 15.11
C TRP A 771 -38.46 -25.03 15.71
N LYS A 772 -37.52 -25.44 14.86
CA LYS A 772 -36.27 -26.08 15.27
C LYS A 772 -35.09 -25.43 14.54
N ASN A 773 -34.11 -24.95 15.29
CA ASN A 773 -32.84 -24.48 14.70
C ASN A 773 -32.09 -25.66 14.07
N ILE A 774 -31.52 -25.43 12.90
CA ILE A 774 -30.73 -26.40 12.14
C ILE A 774 -29.36 -25.82 11.78
N THR A 775 -28.44 -26.67 11.36
CA THR A 775 -27.15 -26.26 10.81
C THR A 775 -27.30 -25.82 9.35
N TRP A 776 -26.32 -25.07 8.84
CA TRP A 776 -26.29 -24.70 7.43
C TRP A 776 -26.25 -25.93 6.51
N GLY A 777 -25.43 -26.94 6.80
CA GLY A 777 -25.42 -28.18 6.02
C GLY A 777 -26.77 -28.91 6.00
N GLU A 778 -27.50 -28.93 7.11
CA GLU A 778 -28.88 -29.46 7.15
C GLU A 778 -29.86 -28.58 6.35
N ALA A 779 -29.73 -27.25 6.44
CA ALA A 779 -30.56 -26.32 5.67
C ALA A 779 -30.33 -26.50 4.17
N THR A 780 -29.07 -26.56 3.72
CA THR A 780 -28.75 -26.80 2.32
C THR A 780 -29.24 -28.18 1.87
N HIS A 781 -29.08 -29.21 2.70
CA HIS A 781 -29.57 -30.54 2.39
C HIS A 781 -31.09 -30.59 2.20
N ILE A 782 -31.85 -29.96 3.09
CA ILE A 782 -33.32 -29.87 3.00
C ILE A 782 -33.73 -29.05 1.76
N ILE A 783 -33.07 -27.91 1.53
CA ILE A 783 -33.32 -27.06 0.36
C ILE A 783 -33.06 -27.85 -0.93
N TRP A 784 -31.92 -28.55 -1.03
CA TRP A 784 -31.59 -29.37 -2.20
C TRP A 784 -32.54 -30.55 -2.40
N GLN A 785 -32.96 -31.24 -1.33
CA GLN A 785 -33.92 -32.34 -1.43
C GLN A 785 -35.30 -31.92 -1.96
N HIS A 786 -35.69 -30.67 -1.69
CA HIS A 786 -37.02 -30.17 -2.02
C HIS A 786 -37.00 -29.07 -3.09
N LEU A 787 -35.83 -28.77 -3.67
CA LEU A 787 -35.60 -27.63 -4.55
C LEU A 787 -36.63 -27.59 -5.69
N GLU A 788 -36.86 -28.74 -6.35
CA GLU A 788 -37.80 -28.85 -7.48
C GLU A 788 -39.27 -28.54 -7.13
N ASN A 789 -39.65 -28.53 -5.84
CA ASN A 789 -41.03 -28.35 -5.37
C ASN A 789 -41.18 -27.18 -4.38
N MET A 790 -40.21 -26.25 -4.36
CA MET A 790 -40.13 -25.18 -3.38
C MET A 790 -40.34 -23.80 -4.02
N ALA A 791 -41.03 -22.90 -3.30
CA ALA A 791 -41.08 -21.48 -3.64
C ALA A 791 -40.25 -20.65 -2.65
N ILE A 792 -39.67 -19.56 -3.12
CA ILE A 792 -38.89 -18.64 -2.30
C ILE A 792 -39.77 -17.43 -1.93
N VAL A 793 -39.74 -17.03 -0.66
CA VAL A 793 -40.48 -15.88 -0.12
C VAL A 793 -39.50 -14.94 0.59
N LEU A 794 -39.45 -13.69 0.17
CA LEU A 794 -38.59 -12.65 0.76
C LEU A 794 -39.41 -11.77 1.71
N THR A 795 -38.89 -11.42 2.88
CA THR A 795 -39.55 -10.46 3.80
C THR A 795 -38.88 -9.08 3.75
N PRO A 796 -39.50 -7.99 4.24
CA PRO A 796 -38.89 -6.65 4.21
C PRO A 796 -37.59 -6.49 5.04
N GLU A 797 -37.18 -7.53 5.76
CA GLU A 797 -35.93 -7.55 6.53
C GLU A 797 -34.74 -8.10 5.73
N VAL A 798 -34.99 -8.61 4.51
CA VAL A 798 -33.91 -9.05 3.63
C VAL A 798 -33.05 -7.87 3.19
N THR A 799 -31.83 -8.12 2.76
CA THR A 799 -31.02 -7.12 2.04
C THR A 799 -31.31 -7.11 0.54
N GLN A 800 -30.87 -6.06 -0.16
CA GLN A 800 -30.97 -6.02 -1.62
C GLN A 800 -30.12 -7.13 -2.25
N GLU A 801 -28.95 -7.43 -1.68
CA GLU A 801 -28.09 -8.51 -2.14
C GLU A 801 -28.73 -9.89 -1.95
N GLU A 802 -29.48 -10.09 -0.86
CA GLU A 802 -30.28 -11.31 -0.67
C GLU A 802 -31.40 -11.37 -1.68
N ALA A 803 -32.14 -10.27 -1.87
CA ALA A 803 -33.20 -10.22 -2.85
C ALA A 803 -32.69 -10.55 -4.27
N GLU A 804 -31.54 -9.98 -4.66
CA GLU A 804 -30.93 -10.24 -5.98
C GLU A 804 -30.32 -11.66 -6.05
N PHE A 805 -29.66 -12.15 -5.00
CA PHE A 805 -29.16 -13.53 -4.96
C PHE A 805 -30.30 -14.55 -5.07
N PHE A 806 -31.38 -14.39 -4.31
CA PHE A 806 -32.51 -15.31 -4.35
C PHE A 806 -33.30 -15.19 -5.66
N LYS A 807 -33.25 -14.04 -6.32
CA LYS A 807 -33.72 -13.85 -7.69
C LYS A 807 -32.86 -14.59 -8.70
N GLU A 808 -31.53 -14.47 -8.64
CA GLU A 808 -30.59 -15.26 -9.46
C GLU A 808 -30.81 -16.77 -9.24
N LEU A 809 -30.91 -17.21 -7.98
CA LEU A 809 -31.15 -18.60 -7.61
C LEU A 809 -32.50 -19.10 -8.14
N ALA A 810 -33.57 -18.32 -7.98
CA ALA A 810 -34.88 -18.65 -8.50
C ALA A 810 -34.87 -18.75 -10.02
N GLN A 811 -34.15 -17.86 -10.72
CA GLN A 811 -34.00 -17.91 -12.17
C GLN A 811 -33.22 -19.15 -12.62
N LEU A 812 -32.10 -19.45 -11.95
CA LEU A 812 -31.24 -20.59 -12.26
C LEU A 812 -31.99 -21.92 -12.15
N HIS A 813 -32.83 -22.06 -11.11
CA HIS A 813 -33.56 -23.29 -10.81
C HIS A 813 -35.05 -23.25 -11.19
N ARG A 814 -35.51 -22.17 -11.86
CA ARG A 814 -36.91 -21.96 -12.27
C ARG A 814 -37.92 -22.07 -11.11
N LEU A 815 -37.54 -21.57 -9.94
CA LEU A 815 -38.38 -21.61 -8.74
C LEU A 815 -39.37 -20.45 -8.73
N PRO A 816 -40.61 -20.65 -8.24
CA PRO A 816 -41.50 -19.54 -7.93
C PRO A 816 -40.88 -18.66 -6.85
N LEU A 817 -40.84 -17.36 -7.08
CA LEU A 817 -40.29 -16.37 -6.15
C LEU A 817 -41.32 -15.27 -5.90
N GLY A 818 -41.48 -14.87 -4.65
CA GLY A 818 -42.33 -13.75 -4.27
C GLY A 818 -41.87 -13.09 -2.97
N ALA A 819 -42.67 -12.16 -2.48
CA ALA A 819 -42.37 -11.37 -1.30
C ALA A 819 -43.55 -11.31 -0.34
N LEU A 820 -43.24 -11.26 0.96
CA LEU A 820 -44.19 -11.03 2.02
C LEU A 820 -44.41 -9.51 2.15
N VAL A 821 -45.50 -9.07 1.54
CA VAL A 821 -45.94 -7.68 1.47
C VAL A 821 -47.03 -7.51 2.53
N GLU A 822 -46.66 -7.10 3.75
CA GLU A 822 -47.60 -6.84 4.86
C GLU A 822 -48.07 -5.38 4.88
N GLN A 823 -49.08 -5.05 5.70
CA GLN A 823 -49.58 -3.68 5.84
C GLN A 823 -48.46 -2.75 6.35
N GLY A 824 -47.83 -2.03 5.42
CA GLY A 824 -46.64 -1.22 5.65
C GLY A 824 -46.26 -0.33 4.47
N VAL A 825 -47.19 -0.12 3.52
CA VAL A 825 -46.84 0.34 2.17
C VAL A 825 -46.35 1.78 2.19
N SER A 826 -45.06 1.98 1.90
CA SER A 826 -44.54 3.32 1.65
C SER A 826 -45.13 3.81 0.32
N THR A 827 -46.10 4.72 0.41
CA THR A 827 -46.74 5.37 -0.75
C THR A 827 -45.91 6.53 -1.30
N ALA A 828 -44.82 6.89 -0.61
CA ALA A 828 -43.87 7.92 -1.01
C ALA A 828 -42.43 7.38 -1.17
N ASN A 829 -41.63 8.08 -1.97
CA ASN A 829 -40.21 7.87 -2.21
C ASN A 829 -39.37 9.08 -1.76
N TYR A 830 -38.04 8.98 -1.92
CA TYR A 830 -37.12 10.04 -1.52
C TYR A 830 -37.37 11.41 -2.19
N ASN A 831 -37.70 11.42 -3.49
CA ASN A 831 -37.97 12.67 -4.21
C ASN A 831 -39.25 13.34 -3.72
N ASP A 832 -40.22 12.58 -3.22
CA ASP A 832 -41.43 13.13 -2.61
C ASP A 832 -41.07 13.91 -1.33
N LEU A 833 -40.02 13.51 -0.60
CA LEU A 833 -39.50 14.24 0.56
C LEU A 833 -38.88 15.58 0.17
N LEU A 834 -38.13 15.62 -0.94
CA LEU A 834 -37.55 16.86 -1.46
C LEU A 834 -38.60 17.81 -2.06
N ALA A 835 -39.65 17.26 -2.67
CA ALA A 835 -40.71 18.05 -3.30
C ALA A 835 -41.80 18.54 -2.33
N ALA A 836 -41.93 17.91 -1.16
CA ALA A 836 -42.97 18.22 -0.18
C ALA A 836 -42.80 19.63 0.41
N GLN A 837 -43.88 20.43 0.38
CA GLN A 837 -43.91 21.72 1.07
C GLN A 837 -44.25 21.57 2.55
N ARG A 838 -44.96 20.49 2.92
CA ARG A 838 -45.37 20.19 4.30
C ARG A 838 -45.07 18.74 4.63
N ILE A 839 -44.32 18.51 5.69
CA ILE A 839 -43.91 17.17 6.12
C ILE A 839 -44.35 16.95 7.57
N GLN A 840 -45.02 15.83 7.84
CA GLN A 840 -45.29 15.37 9.20
C GLN A 840 -44.32 14.24 9.53
N VAL A 841 -43.76 14.26 10.73
CA VAL A 841 -42.78 13.26 11.16
C VAL A 841 -43.32 12.55 12.40
N GLN A 842 -43.60 11.26 12.25
CA GLN A 842 -44.03 10.31 13.27
C GLN A 842 -43.00 9.16 13.38
N ALA A 843 -41.72 9.53 13.39
CA ALA A 843 -40.61 8.61 13.56
C ALA A 843 -39.65 9.15 14.61
N ASP A 844 -38.87 8.27 15.23
CA ASP A 844 -37.76 8.70 16.08
C ASP A 844 -36.63 9.23 15.20
N VAL A 845 -36.61 10.55 15.00
CA VAL A 845 -35.59 11.24 14.20
C VAL A 845 -34.19 11.09 14.79
N GLU A 846 -34.05 10.83 16.09
CA GLU A 846 -32.74 10.60 16.72
C GLU A 846 -32.23 9.19 16.44
N ARG A 847 -33.12 8.23 16.15
CA ARG A 847 -32.76 6.86 15.74
C ARG A 847 -32.31 6.78 14.27
N TYR A 848 -32.79 7.68 13.41
CA TYR A 848 -32.48 7.70 11.97
C TYR A 848 -31.71 8.97 11.59
N GLY A 849 -30.41 9.00 11.86
CA GLY A 849 -29.61 10.21 11.63
C GLY A 849 -29.73 10.81 10.24
N TYR A 850 -29.77 9.99 9.19
CA TYR A 850 -29.96 10.52 7.84
C TYR A 850 -31.33 11.18 7.63
N LEU A 851 -32.42 10.67 8.24
CA LEU A 851 -33.72 11.34 8.20
C LEU A 851 -33.62 12.74 8.83
N LYS A 852 -32.95 12.87 9.97
CA LYS A 852 -32.74 14.15 10.65
C LYS A 852 -32.01 15.16 9.75
N LEU A 853 -30.98 14.72 9.04
CA LEU A 853 -30.26 15.55 8.07
C LEU A 853 -31.17 15.97 6.91
N LEU A 854 -31.91 15.04 6.33
CA LEU A 854 -32.84 15.32 5.24
C LEU A 854 -33.91 16.33 5.62
N LEU A 855 -34.56 16.14 6.78
CA LEU A 855 -35.57 17.06 7.30
C LEU A 855 -35.01 18.47 7.46
N ARG A 856 -33.74 18.59 7.88
CA ARG A 856 -33.05 19.88 7.98
C ARG A 856 -32.80 20.50 6.59
N GLN A 857 -32.36 19.71 5.61
CA GLN A 857 -32.12 20.19 4.23
C GLN A 857 -33.41 20.68 3.56
N VAL A 858 -34.49 19.90 3.63
CA VAL A 858 -35.79 20.30 3.03
C VAL A 858 -36.40 21.50 3.74
N THR A 859 -36.23 21.62 5.06
CA THR A 859 -36.66 22.81 5.82
C THR A 859 -35.91 24.06 5.36
N ARG A 860 -34.61 23.95 5.07
CA ARG A 860 -33.84 25.07 4.49
C ARG A 860 -34.31 25.47 3.09
N GLN A 861 -34.80 24.51 2.31
CA GLN A 861 -35.39 24.76 0.99
C GLN A 861 -36.83 25.32 1.07
N GLY A 862 -37.38 25.48 2.28
CA GLY A 862 -38.67 26.14 2.51
C GLY A 862 -39.82 25.20 2.91
N ALA A 863 -39.58 23.89 3.04
CA ALA A 863 -40.58 22.96 3.56
C ALA A 863 -40.91 23.26 5.04
N ARG A 864 -42.16 23.07 5.44
CA ARG A 864 -42.63 23.22 6.83
C ARG A 864 -42.90 21.88 7.47
N LEU A 865 -42.37 21.67 8.68
CA LEU A 865 -42.78 20.57 9.54
C LEU A 865 -44.13 20.91 10.20
N VAL A 866 -45.14 20.05 10.05
CA VAL A 866 -46.52 20.33 10.50
C VAL A 866 -47.16 19.17 11.28
N ASP A 867 -48.09 19.51 12.17
CA ASP A 867 -48.81 18.54 13.02
C ASP A 867 -50.09 17.98 12.37
N LYS A 868 -50.60 18.58 11.28
CA LYS A 868 -51.83 18.16 10.59
C LYS A 868 -51.74 18.34 9.07
N ASP A 869 -52.30 17.37 8.34
CA ASP A 869 -52.47 17.31 6.88
C ASP A 869 -51.19 17.63 6.07
N PRO A 870 -50.18 16.74 6.11
CA PRO A 870 -48.96 16.89 5.34
C PRO A 870 -49.13 16.51 3.86
N ASP A 871 -48.21 16.98 3.02
CA ASP A 871 -48.05 16.43 1.67
C ASP A 871 -47.24 15.12 1.72
N LEU A 872 -46.47 14.90 2.80
CA LEU A 872 -45.73 13.67 3.09
C LEU A 872 -45.64 13.37 4.61
N LEU A 873 -45.97 12.15 5.02
CA LEU A 873 -45.81 11.64 6.39
C LEU A 873 -44.60 10.69 6.49
N VAL A 874 -43.74 10.80 7.50
CA VAL A 874 -42.63 9.85 7.73
C VAL A 874 -42.85 9.08 9.02
N VAL A 875 -42.90 7.74 9.00
CA VAL A 875 -43.17 6.86 10.14
C VAL A 875 -42.17 5.73 10.26
N GLU A 876 -41.94 5.18 11.47
CA GLU A 876 -41.11 3.98 11.64
C GLU A 876 -41.76 2.73 11.03
N ALA A 877 -43.05 2.54 11.29
CA ALA A 877 -43.90 1.50 10.72
C ALA A 877 -45.34 2.02 10.80
N PRO A 878 -46.12 2.06 9.72
CA PRO A 878 -47.51 2.48 9.79
C PRO A 878 -48.36 1.32 10.33
N ASP A 879 -49.15 1.59 11.34
CA ASP A 879 -50.13 0.62 11.85
C ASP A 879 -51.37 0.51 10.93
N GLU A 880 -51.63 1.54 10.10
CA GLU A 880 -52.78 1.61 9.19
C GLU A 880 -52.42 2.36 7.88
N PRO A 881 -53.15 2.13 6.77
CA PRO A 881 -52.95 2.85 5.50
C PRO A 881 -53.26 4.34 5.66
N ALA A 882 -52.28 5.20 5.42
CA ALA A 882 -52.46 6.65 5.44
C ALA A 882 -53.05 7.17 4.11
N GLU A 883 -53.95 8.15 4.19
CA GLU A 883 -54.55 8.82 3.01
C GLU A 883 -53.59 9.82 2.34
N VAL A 884 -52.44 10.09 2.97
CA VAL A 884 -51.37 10.97 2.47
C VAL A 884 -50.15 10.15 2.05
N PRO A 885 -49.32 10.63 1.10
CA PRO A 885 -48.03 10.02 0.80
C PRO A 885 -47.26 9.77 2.10
N THR A 886 -46.79 8.54 2.32
CA THR A 886 -46.17 8.10 3.56
C THR A 886 -44.88 7.36 3.27
N LEU A 887 -43.79 7.77 3.93
CA LEU A 887 -42.48 7.13 3.90
C LEU A 887 -42.31 6.27 5.16
N VAL A 888 -42.06 4.97 4.97
CA VAL A 888 -41.95 3.99 6.06
C VAL A 888 -40.50 3.53 6.28
N LEU A 889 -40.02 3.54 7.53
CA LEU A 889 -38.62 3.26 7.88
C LEU A 889 -38.40 1.90 8.55
N HIS A 890 -38.22 0.85 7.74
CA HIS A 890 -37.87 -0.50 8.23
C HIS A 890 -36.36 -0.71 8.44
N ARG A 891 -35.95 -1.87 8.95
CA ARG A 891 -34.57 -2.38 8.79
C ARG A 891 -34.56 -3.33 7.58
N GLY A 892 -33.60 -3.21 6.65
CA GLY A 892 -33.59 -3.99 5.41
C GLY A 892 -34.32 -3.33 4.23
N VAL A 893 -34.60 -4.11 3.17
CA VAL A 893 -35.33 -3.66 1.97
C VAL A 893 -36.81 -3.46 2.31
N ASN A 894 -37.29 -2.23 2.29
CA ASN A 894 -38.72 -1.99 2.53
C ASN A 894 -39.62 -2.65 1.47
N GLU A 895 -40.90 -2.78 1.79
CA GLU A 895 -41.92 -3.33 0.91
C GLU A 895 -41.91 -2.68 -0.49
N THR A 896 -41.84 -1.35 -0.54
CA THR A 896 -41.76 -0.57 -1.78
C THR A 896 -40.54 -0.93 -2.62
N GLY A 897 -39.41 -1.22 -1.99
CA GLY A 897 -38.20 -1.71 -2.64
C GLY A 897 -38.39 -3.10 -3.25
N LEU A 898 -39.05 -4.02 -2.54
CA LEU A 898 -39.37 -5.35 -3.07
C LEU A 898 -40.37 -5.26 -4.24
N LEU A 899 -41.41 -4.42 -4.12
CA LEU A 899 -42.38 -4.15 -5.18
C LEU A 899 -41.73 -3.52 -6.42
N THR A 900 -40.81 -2.56 -6.22
CA THR A 900 -40.04 -1.92 -7.31
C THR A 900 -39.10 -2.92 -8.00
N ALA A 901 -38.52 -3.84 -7.23
CA ALA A 901 -37.71 -4.95 -7.75
C ALA A 901 -38.56 -6.02 -8.46
N GLY A 902 -39.88 -5.85 -8.52
CA GLY A 902 -40.82 -6.72 -9.24
C GLY A 902 -41.30 -7.93 -8.43
N PHE A 903 -41.04 -7.99 -7.13
CA PHE A 903 -41.52 -9.07 -6.27
C PHE A 903 -42.90 -8.72 -5.73
N GLN A 904 -43.90 -9.56 -6.00
CA GLN A 904 -45.26 -9.34 -5.55
C GLN A 904 -45.89 -10.62 -5.06
N GLY A 905 -46.52 -10.55 -3.88
CA GLY A 905 -47.30 -11.64 -3.30
C GLY A 905 -46.49 -12.88 -2.97
N VAL A 906 -47.17 -13.85 -2.35
CA VAL A 906 -46.60 -15.13 -1.95
C VAL A 906 -46.99 -16.19 -2.99
N PRO A 907 -46.06 -16.90 -3.64
CA PRO A 907 -46.39 -17.93 -4.62
C PRO A 907 -47.11 -19.10 -3.93
N THR A 908 -47.99 -19.82 -4.63
CA THR A 908 -48.58 -21.06 -4.08
C THR A 908 -47.61 -22.22 -4.25
N ALA A 909 -47.18 -22.86 -3.16
CA ALA A 909 -46.28 -24.01 -3.17
C ALA A 909 -46.50 -24.95 -1.98
N SER A 910 -46.04 -26.20 -2.11
CA SER A 910 -46.09 -27.19 -1.01
C SER A 910 -44.93 -27.02 -0.02
N HIS A 911 -43.82 -26.44 -0.47
CA HIS A 911 -42.63 -26.14 0.32
C HIS A 911 -42.21 -24.69 0.08
N TYR A 912 -41.74 -24.02 1.12
CA TYR A 912 -41.32 -22.64 1.09
C TYR A 912 -39.91 -22.47 1.68
N LEU A 913 -39.11 -21.63 1.05
CA LEU A 913 -37.92 -21.03 1.62
C LEU A 913 -38.22 -19.57 1.91
N ALA A 914 -38.47 -19.25 3.17
CA ALA A 914 -38.63 -17.88 3.62
C ALA A 914 -37.27 -17.29 4.02
N VAL A 915 -36.98 -16.07 3.61
CA VAL A 915 -35.72 -15.36 3.90
C VAL A 915 -36.05 -14.09 4.68
N GLY A 916 -35.47 -13.94 5.87
CA GLY A 916 -35.83 -12.91 6.86
C GLY A 916 -36.84 -13.39 7.93
N HIS A 917 -37.26 -12.50 8.85
CA HIS A 917 -38.29 -12.85 9.85
C HIS A 917 -39.66 -13.02 9.18
N LEU A 918 -40.28 -14.17 9.42
CA LEU A 918 -41.59 -14.53 8.86
C LEU A 918 -42.69 -14.27 9.91
N ALA A 919 -43.39 -13.14 9.80
CA ALA A 919 -44.45 -12.75 10.73
C ALA A 919 -45.78 -13.50 10.48
N VAL A 920 -46.11 -13.81 9.22
CA VAL A 920 -47.31 -14.57 8.84
C VAL A 920 -46.99 -16.03 8.48
N PRO A 921 -47.74 -17.02 9.00
CA PRO A 921 -47.53 -18.41 8.66
C PRO A 921 -47.89 -18.71 7.19
N LEU A 922 -46.98 -19.38 6.48
CA LEU A 922 -47.23 -19.97 5.16
C LEU A 922 -47.91 -21.34 5.30
N ASP A 923 -48.82 -21.67 4.38
CA ASP A 923 -49.63 -22.90 4.43
C ASP A 923 -48.85 -24.21 4.13
N GLY A 924 -47.60 -24.10 3.66
CA GLY A 924 -46.73 -25.22 3.28
C GLY A 924 -45.58 -25.51 4.24
N TYR A 925 -44.78 -26.55 3.95
CA TYR A 925 -43.57 -26.87 4.72
C TYR A 925 -42.52 -25.77 4.52
N THR A 926 -42.18 -25.03 5.58
CA THR A 926 -41.38 -23.81 5.46
C THR A 926 -40.02 -23.94 6.15
N VAL A 927 -38.96 -23.65 5.41
CA VAL A 927 -37.60 -23.42 5.90
C VAL A 927 -37.40 -21.90 5.99
N VAL A 928 -36.90 -21.39 7.12
CA VAL A 928 -36.62 -19.95 7.30
C VAL A 928 -35.11 -19.74 7.40
N LEU A 929 -34.60 -18.83 6.55
CA LEU A 929 -33.26 -18.27 6.59
C LEU A 929 -33.37 -16.85 7.17
N GLY A 930 -33.50 -16.71 8.49
CA GLY A 930 -33.80 -15.42 9.13
C GLY A 930 -33.10 -15.21 10.47
N THR A 931 -32.93 -13.94 10.85
CA THR A 931 -32.46 -13.50 12.18
C THR A 931 -33.60 -13.65 13.17
N GLY A 932 -33.73 -14.82 13.79
CA GLY A 932 -34.70 -14.98 14.86
C GLY A 932 -34.30 -14.18 16.10
N ASP A 933 -35.28 -13.53 16.73
CA ASP A 933 -35.26 -13.08 18.14
C ASP A 933 -35.06 -14.24 19.16
N TYR A 934 -34.55 -15.38 18.71
CA TYR A 934 -34.33 -16.60 19.50
C TYR A 934 -32.85 -16.84 19.84
N ALA A 935 -31.98 -15.87 19.54
CA ALA A 935 -30.62 -15.84 20.05
C ALA A 935 -30.26 -14.40 20.42
N ASP A 936 -30.53 -14.04 21.67
CA ASP A 936 -29.82 -12.95 22.35
C ASP A 936 -28.33 -13.34 22.43
N VAL A 937 -27.61 -13.15 21.34
CA VAL A 937 -26.16 -13.08 21.36
C VAL A 937 -25.82 -11.65 20.97
N ARG A 938 -25.85 -10.77 21.97
CA ARG A 938 -24.96 -9.63 22.00
C ARG A 938 -23.54 -10.19 21.89
N ILE A 939 -22.96 -10.18 20.70
CA ILE A 939 -21.53 -10.37 20.54
C ILE A 939 -20.90 -9.04 20.97
N PRO A 940 -20.19 -8.97 22.11
CA PRO A 940 -19.42 -7.79 22.43
C PRO A 940 -18.36 -7.60 21.35
N TYR A 941 -18.32 -6.38 20.79
CA TYR A 941 -17.23 -5.91 19.94
C TYR A 941 -15.89 -5.95 20.71
N PRO A 942 -14.76 -6.16 20.01
CA PRO A 942 -14.05 -7.42 19.93
C PRO A 942 -13.00 -7.58 21.05
N ALA A 943 -13.11 -8.66 21.82
CA ALA A 943 -11.95 -9.31 22.38
C ALA A 943 -11.73 -10.58 21.56
N TRP A 944 -10.86 -10.50 20.56
CA TRP A 944 -10.31 -11.67 19.88
C TRP A 944 -9.47 -12.43 20.91
N ALA A 945 -10.14 -13.29 21.68
CA ALA A 945 -9.50 -14.25 22.56
C ALA A 945 -9.38 -15.58 21.82
N GLU A 946 -8.22 -15.81 21.21
CA GLU A 946 -7.81 -17.12 20.66
C GLU A 946 -7.45 -18.14 21.77
N LYS A 947 -8.21 -18.20 22.88
CA LYS A 947 -7.98 -19.23 23.91
C LYS A 947 -9.29 -19.81 24.42
N GLU A 948 -9.35 -21.14 24.45
CA GLU A 948 -10.32 -21.89 25.26
C GLU A 948 -10.34 -21.29 26.67
N GLY A 949 -11.53 -20.93 27.16
CA GLY A 949 -11.66 -20.15 28.39
C GLY A 949 -13.09 -20.02 28.86
N THR A 950 -13.25 -19.67 30.14
CA THR A 950 -14.57 -19.39 30.73
C THR A 950 -14.83 -17.89 30.71
N ILE A 951 -15.83 -17.43 29.97
CA ILE A 951 -16.28 -16.03 30.00
C ILE A 951 -17.48 -15.89 30.93
N ILE A 952 -17.63 -14.75 31.60
CA ILE A 952 -18.79 -14.45 32.44
C ILE A 952 -19.58 -13.36 31.72
N ASN A 953 -20.84 -13.63 31.38
CA ASN A 953 -21.69 -12.64 30.73
C ASN A 953 -22.23 -11.60 31.73
N ASP A 954 -22.89 -10.56 31.23
CA ASP A 954 -23.48 -9.47 32.01
C ASP A 954 -24.55 -9.94 33.02
N LEU A 955 -24.98 -11.20 32.93
CA LEU A 955 -25.92 -11.86 33.83
C LEU A 955 -25.20 -12.74 34.89
N GLY A 956 -23.87 -12.71 34.95
CA GLY A 956 -23.08 -13.48 35.92
C GLY A 956 -22.92 -14.97 35.58
N MET A 957 -23.29 -15.41 34.37
CA MET A 957 -23.20 -16.80 33.96
C MET A 957 -21.81 -17.15 33.42
N LYS A 958 -21.18 -18.18 33.99
CA LYS A 958 -19.92 -18.77 33.50
C LYS A 958 -20.17 -19.62 32.26
N LEU A 959 -19.69 -19.18 31.10
CA LEU A 959 -19.77 -19.87 29.81
C LEU A 959 -18.39 -20.46 29.48
N HIS A 960 -18.29 -21.79 29.37
CA HIS A 960 -17.08 -22.48 28.93
C HIS A 960 -17.02 -22.56 27.40
N LEU A 961 -16.06 -21.87 26.79
CA LEU A 961 -15.79 -21.94 25.35
C LEU A 961 -14.94 -23.18 25.04
N THR A 962 -15.55 -24.17 24.37
CA THR A 962 -14.92 -25.46 24.00
C THR A 962 -14.57 -25.55 22.50
N GLN A 963 -15.01 -24.59 21.67
CA GLN A 963 -14.67 -24.50 20.25
C GLN A 963 -15.03 -23.11 19.71
N VAL A 964 -14.09 -22.41 19.06
CA VAL A 964 -14.37 -21.19 18.29
C VAL A 964 -14.77 -21.63 16.89
N ARG A 965 -16.05 -21.44 16.52
CA ARG A 965 -16.49 -21.66 15.14
C ARG A 965 -15.85 -20.61 14.24
N SER A 966 -15.17 -21.07 13.19
CA SER A 966 -14.72 -20.25 12.07
C SER A 966 -15.89 -19.49 11.46
N SER A 967 -15.68 -18.17 11.27
CA SER A 967 -16.39 -17.17 10.45
C SER A 967 -17.91 -17.27 10.21
N PRO A 968 -18.67 -16.15 10.21
CA PRO A 968 -20.01 -16.15 9.63
C PRO A 968 -19.96 -16.60 8.17
N VAL A 969 -20.94 -17.42 7.77
CA VAL A 969 -21.15 -17.89 6.39
C VAL A 969 -21.17 -16.68 5.45
N THR A 970 -20.23 -16.64 4.52
CA THR A 970 -20.09 -15.55 3.55
C THR A 970 -21.03 -15.73 2.35
N ARG A 971 -21.21 -14.67 1.54
CA ARG A 971 -21.92 -14.74 0.25
C ARG A 971 -21.34 -15.81 -0.67
N ASP A 972 -20.04 -16.05 -0.60
CA ASP A 972 -19.35 -17.09 -1.36
C ASP A 972 -19.58 -18.49 -0.81
N ASP A 973 -19.75 -18.66 0.51
CA ASP A 973 -20.16 -19.94 1.09
C ASP A 973 -21.59 -20.31 0.65
N ILE A 974 -22.52 -19.36 0.59
CA ILE A 974 -23.87 -19.58 0.07
C ILE A 974 -23.84 -19.87 -1.44
N ARG A 975 -23.03 -19.15 -2.24
CA ARG A 975 -22.87 -19.44 -3.67
C ARG A 975 -22.24 -20.81 -3.92
N ARG A 976 -21.22 -21.22 -3.17
CA ARG A 976 -20.59 -22.56 -3.23
C ARG A 976 -21.56 -23.68 -2.79
N LEU A 977 -22.51 -23.37 -1.93
CA LEU A 977 -23.55 -24.32 -1.51
C LEU A 977 -24.61 -24.59 -2.60
N PHE A 978 -24.77 -23.68 -3.57
CA PHE A 978 -25.80 -23.77 -4.62
C PHE A 978 -25.26 -23.88 -6.05
N ASN A 979 -23.94 -23.89 -6.25
CA ASN A 979 -23.31 -24.13 -7.53
C ASN A 979 -22.21 -25.18 -7.34
N PRO A 980 -22.45 -26.46 -7.70
CA PRO A 980 -21.51 -27.55 -7.46
C PRO A 980 -20.24 -27.46 -8.29
#